data_AF-A0A4D8QDM5-F1
#
_entry.id   AF-A0A4D8QDM5-F1
#
_cell.length_a   1.000
_cell.length_b   1.000
_cell.length_c   1.000
_cell.angle_alpha   90.00
_cell.angle_beta   90.00
_cell.angle_gamma   90.00
#
_symmetry.space_group_name_H-M   'P 1'
#
loop_
_entity.id
_entity.type
_entity.pdbx_description
1 polymer ?
#
loop_
_entity_poly.entity_id
_entity_poly.type
_entity_poly.pdbx_seq_one_letter_code
_entity_poly.pdbx_strand_id
1 'polypeptide(L)'
;MSADRADRSAASPVARLRDVRLLYAKVRAIDGVSLDVPAGRVSGLIGPDGVGKSSLLSLMSGARALQEGTVEVLGGSMAEARHRRAVCPRIAYMPQGLGKNLYPTLSIAENLDFFGRLFGQGHAERRRRIADLTQSTGLAPFLDRPAGKLSGGMKQKLGLCCALIHDPDLLILDEPTTGVDPLSRRQFWELIDRIRADRPGMSVVVATAYMEEAARFDWLVAMDEGRVLATGSPRDLLDRTGTATLEEAFVALMPEEKRRGHKAVAIVPRAGDASDIAIEAKGLTMRFGGFLAVDHVSFRIPRGEIFGFLGSNGCGKTTTMKMLTGLLQPSEGEARLFGQPVDAGNIETRRRVGYMSQSFSLYSELTIRQNLELHARLFQVPKDVLPGRVAAVAERFGLADAMEALPDRLPLGQRQRLSLAVAMVHEPAMLILDEPTSGVDPIARDAFWEIMIGLARRDGVTIFISTHFMNEAERCDRVSLMHAGRVLFSDTPAALVAKRGAATLEEAFIGYLEEAVAARRESDAAAPDDRRPVPPPAAPSGERAEGRFFNPRRMLSYSRLEALELRRDPIRATLALVGSLLLMVIMGYGINMDVEDLSFAVLDRDQTTVSRDYTLNLAGSRYFVEQAPIIDYEDLDRRMRAGDLSLALEIPPGFGRDVARGRPVQIGAWIDGSMPARAETVSGYVQGMHSQWLASRSQTPGLATIETRFRYNPDVESLKAIVPAVIPILLLLIPAMLAALSVVREKELGSIINLYVTPITKLEFLLGKQLPYVGLAMLNFLLMVALAVTAFGVPLTGNLLALTTGAVLYTVAATAMGLLMSSFMRSQIAAVFGTTVATLIPATQYSGMIDPVSSLGGAAALIGEVYPTTHFLTMSRGVFSKALGFGDLHAAFAALLIAVPILIGVSALLLKKQET
;
A
#
# COMPACT_ATOMS: atom_id res chain seq x y z
N MET A 1 54.98 -28.89 29.45
CA MET A 1 54.02 -27.87 29.96
C MET A 1 53.56 -26.95 28.82
N SER A 2 52.90 -27.50 27.80
CA SER A 2 52.52 -26.78 26.56
C SER A 2 51.18 -27.30 26.03
N ALA A 3 50.13 -27.29 26.87
CA ALA A 3 48.81 -27.78 26.46
C ALA A 3 47.63 -26.92 26.97
N ASP A 4 47.87 -25.79 27.64
CA ASP A 4 46.81 -25.11 28.41
C ASP A 4 46.54 -23.65 27.98
N ARG A 5 46.79 -23.33 26.70
CA ARG A 5 46.52 -21.99 26.12
C ARG A 5 45.52 -21.97 24.96
N ALA A 6 44.91 -23.10 24.61
CA ALA A 6 44.03 -23.18 23.44
C ALA A 6 42.53 -22.99 23.72
N ASP A 7 42.07 -22.88 24.98
CA ASP A 7 40.65 -23.01 25.31
C ASP A 7 40.01 -21.80 26.05
N ARG A 8 40.47 -20.56 25.76
CA ARG A 8 39.93 -19.33 26.39
C ARG A 8 39.30 -18.30 25.43
N SER A 9 38.78 -18.72 24.28
CA SER A 9 38.24 -17.78 23.27
C SER A 9 36.91 -18.21 22.59
N ALA A 10 36.08 -19.05 23.21
CA ALA A 10 34.72 -19.25 22.71
C ALA A 10 33.82 -18.10 23.18
N ALA A 11 33.87 -16.96 22.47
CA ALA A 11 32.90 -15.88 22.67
C ALA A 11 31.47 -16.45 22.53
N SER A 12 30.56 -16.10 23.44
CA SER A 12 29.17 -16.56 23.39
C SER A 12 28.54 -16.19 22.03
N PRO A 13 27.76 -17.09 21.40
CA PRO A 13 27.15 -16.81 20.11
C PRO A 13 26.20 -15.62 20.20
N VAL A 14 26.12 -14.81 19.14
CA VAL A 14 25.20 -13.66 19.08
C VAL A 14 23.75 -14.12 18.97
N ALA A 15 23.54 -15.26 18.31
CA ALA A 15 22.26 -15.93 18.20
C ALA A 15 22.42 -17.45 18.26
N ARG A 16 21.50 -18.13 18.94
CA ARG A 16 21.44 -19.58 19.08
C ARG A 16 20.04 -20.05 18.73
N LEU A 17 19.94 -20.96 17.77
CA LEU A 17 18.72 -21.60 17.33
C LEU A 17 18.82 -23.09 17.68
N ARG A 18 17.77 -23.66 18.28
CA ARG A 18 17.69 -25.10 18.57
C ARG A 18 16.36 -25.65 18.07
N ASP A 19 16.45 -26.64 17.18
CA ASP A 19 15.34 -27.40 16.60
C ASP A 19 14.19 -26.53 16.09
N VAL A 20 14.53 -25.40 15.48
CA VAL A 20 13.55 -24.40 15.04
C VAL A 20 12.81 -24.92 13.80
N ARG A 21 11.48 -24.85 13.85
CA ARG A 21 10.62 -25.17 12.70
C ARG A 21 9.64 -24.03 12.45
N LEU A 22 9.37 -23.77 11.17
CA LEU A 22 8.48 -22.71 10.74
C LEU A 22 7.68 -23.13 9.50
N LEU A 23 6.35 -23.03 9.59
CA LEU A 23 5.43 -23.24 8.48
C LEU A 23 4.76 -21.93 8.04
N TYR A 24 4.72 -21.73 6.72
CA TYR A 24 3.87 -20.73 6.05
C TYR A 24 2.68 -21.45 5.43
N ALA A 25 1.52 -21.37 6.07
CA ALA A 25 0.33 -22.12 5.67
C ALA A 25 0.62 -23.62 5.51
N LYS A 26 0.86 -24.11 4.28
CA LYS A 26 1.20 -25.51 3.99
C LYS A 26 2.68 -25.74 3.67
N VAL A 27 3.48 -24.69 3.47
CA VAL A 27 4.89 -24.77 3.07
C VAL A 27 5.77 -24.72 4.30
N ARG A 28 6.64 -25.72 4.49
CA ARG A 28 7.62 -25.73 5.56
C ARG A 28 8.84 -24.91 5.12
N ALA A 29 9.05 -23.75 5.74
CA ALA A 29 10.14 -22.85 5.40
C ALA A 29 11.42 -23.13 6.20
N ILE A 30 11.29 -23.65 7.43
CA ILE A 30 12.41 -24.08 8.27
C ILE A 30 12.07 -25.45 8.86
N ASP A 31 12.99 -26.41 8.77
CA ASP A 31 12.79 -27.81 9.14
C ASP A 31 13.85 -28.29 10.13
N GLY A 32 13.71 -27.92 11.40
CA GLY A 32 14.53 -28.44 12.50
C GLY A 32 15.94 -27.86 12.51
N VAL A 33 16.07 -26.55 12.30
CA VAL A 33 17.39 -25.90 12.25
C VAL A 33 17.94 -25.67 13.65
N SER A 34 19.15 -26.20 13.87
CA SER A 34 19.99 -25.94 15.04
C SER A 34 21.27 -25.24 14.57
N LEU A 35 21.50 -24.00 15.05
CA LEU A 35 22.55 -23.12 14.54
C LEU A 35 23.06 -22.18 15.64
N ASP A 36 24.37 -22.12 15.83
CA ASP A 36 25.03 -21.13 16.70
C ASP A 36 25.78 -20.11 15.83
N VAL A 37 25.32 -18.86 15.81
CA VAL A 37 25.92 -17.77 15.01
C VAL A 37 27.00 -17.06 15.84
N PRO A 38 28.24 -16.96 15.36
CA PRO A 38 29.34 -16.37 16.12
C PRO A 38 29.16 -14.86 16.34
N ALA A 39 29.54 -14.37 17.53
CA ALA A 39 29.54 -12.94 17.84
C ALA A 39 30.77 -12.21 17.27
N GLY A 40 30.61 -10.92 16.96
CA GLY A 40 31.68 -10.01 16.47
C GLY A 40 32.11 -10.25 15.02
N ARG A 41 31.46 -11.17 14.30
CA ARG A 41 31.79 -11.58 12.93
C ARG A 41 30.71 -11.17 11.92
N VAL A 42 31.08 -11.11 10.64
CA VAL A 42 30.13 -11.07 9.53
C VAL A 42 29.77 -12.51 9.17
N SER A 43 28.53 -12.89 9.44
CA SER A 43 27.98 -14.21 9.16
C SER A 43 27.02 -14.15 7.97
N GLY A 44 27.25 -14.97 6.95
CA GLY A 44 26.40 -15.06 5.76
C GLY A 44 25.47 -16.27 5.77
N LEU A 45 24.20 -16.08 5.41
CA LEU A 45 23.29 -17.16 5.03
C LEU A 45 23.25 -17.20 3.51
N ILE A 46 23.68 -18.33 2.94
CA ILE A 46 23.70 -18.56 1.49
C ILE A 46 22.76 -19.70 1.13
N GLY A 47 22.10 -19.56 -0.02
CA GLY A 47 21.23 -20.59 -0.58
C GLY A 47 20.18 -20.00 -1.53
N PRO A 48 19.45 -20.86 -2.25
CA PRO A 48 18.39 -20.45 -3.18
C PRO A 48 17.29 -19.59 -2.55
N ASP A 49 16.49 -18.94 -3.40
CA ASP A 49 15.31 -18.23 -2.94
C ASP A 49 14.26 -19.21 -2.38
N GLY A 50 13.62 -18.81 -1.28
CA GLY A 50 12.60 -19.64 -0.63
C GLY A 50 13.14 -20.74 0.31
N VAL A 51 14.46 -20.90 0.47
CA VAL A 51 15.03 -21.93 1.39
C VAL A 51 14.94 -21.58 2.88
N GLY A 52 14.33 -20.45 3.24
CA GLY A 52 14.12 -20.04 4.63
C GLY A 52 15.11 -19.03 5.20
N LYS A 53 16.02 -18.45 4.39
CA LYS A 53 17.01 -17.44 4.82
C LYS A 53 16.34 -16.25 5.54
N SER A 54 15.46 -15.54 4.85
CA SER A 54 14.71 -14.39 5.37
C SER A 54 13.82 -14.76 6.56
N SER A 55 13.29 -15.99 6.56
CA SER A 55 12.50 -16.52 7.68
C SER A 55 13.35 -16.68 8.95
N LEU A 56 14.58 -17.18 8.81
CA LEU A 56 15.52 -17.35 9.93
C LEU A 56 15.98 -15.99 10.46
N LEU A 57 16.27 -15.03 9.57
CA LEU A 57 16.59 -13.65 9.94
C LEU A 57 15.43 -12.95 10.65
N SER A 58 14.19 -13.17 10.20
CA SER A 58 12.98 -12.60 10.82
C SER A 58 12.70 -13.17 12.21
N LEU A 59 13.05 -14.43 12.47
CA LEU A 59 13.00 -15.02 13.81
C LEU A 59 14.07 -14.43 14.73
N MET A 60 15.30 -14.29 14.23
CA MET A 60 16.41 -13.67 14.96
C MET A 60 16.18 -12.19 15.29
N SER A 61 15.55 -11.43 14.40
CA SER A 61 15.21 -10.02 14.65
C SER A 61 14.01 -9.83 15.59
N GLY A 62 13.22 -10.88 15.80
CA GLY A 62 11.95 -10.83 16.52
C GLY A 62 10.78 -10.30 15.69
N ALA A 63 10.98 -10.01 14.40
CA ALA A 63 9.93 -9.59 13.48
C ALA A 63 8.82 -10.65 13.32
N ARG A 64 9.20 -11.93 13.39
CA ARG A 64 8.30 -13.09 13.27
C ARG A 64 8.22 -13.86 14.58
N ALA A 65 7.04 -14.38 14.90
CA ALA A 65 6.81 -15.20 16.08
C ALA A 65 7.37 -16.61 15.88
N LEU A 66 7.99 -17.14 16.93
CA LEU A 66 8.48 -18.52 16.96
C LEU A 66 7.29 -19.49 17.06
N GLN A 67 7.27 -20.53 16.23
CA GLN A 67 6.25 -21.59 16.26
C GLN A 67 6.72 -22.80 17.06
N GLU A 68 7.86 -23.39 16.68
CA GLU A 68 8.49 -24.53 17.37
C GLU A 68 10.01 -24.30 17.55
N GLY A 69 10.59 -24.92 18.58
CA GLY A 69 12.02 -24.80 18.92
C GLY A 69 12.32 -23.64 19.86
N THR A 70 13.60 -23.27 19.96
CA THR A 70 14.05 -22.10 20.75
C THR A 70 14.99 -21.20 19.94
N VAL A 71 14.83 -19.88 20.11
CA VAL A 71 15.68 -18.86 19.49
C VAL A 71 16.14 -17.91 20.58
N GLU A 72 17.43 -17.90 20.85
CA GLU A 72 18.09 -16.99 21.77
C GLU A 72 18.92 -15.97 20.99
N VAL A 73 18.78 -14.68 21.31
CA VAL A 73 19.53 -13.59 20.67
C VAL A 73 20.00 -12.61 21.72
N LEU A 74 21.27 -12.21 21.65
CA LEU A 74 21.92 -11.34 22.64
C LEU A 74 21.76 -11.84 24.09
N GLY A 75 21.82 -13.16 24.29
CA GLY A 75 21.84 -13.80 25.61
C GLY A 75 20.48 -14.09 26.25
N GLY A 76 19.38 -14.07 25.51
CA GLY A 76 18.07 -14.48 26.04
C GLY A 76 17.05 -14.86 24.97
N SER A 77 15.93 -15.45 25.40
CA SER A 77 14.92 -16.05 24.52
C SER A 77 14.06 -14.99 23.79
N MET A 78 13.95 -15.12 22.47
CA MET A 78 13.08 -14.29 21.64
C MET A 78 11.60 -14.66 21.79
N ALA A 79 11.26 -15.78 22.42
CA ALA A 79 9.87 -16.10 22.76
C ALA A 79 9.31 -15.18 23.87
N GLU A 80 10.18 -14.64 24.73
CA GLU A 80 9.79 -13.78 25.85
C GLU A 80 9.58 -12.32 25.45
N ALA A 81 8.38 -11.79 25.71
CA ALA A 81 8.06 -10.41 25.37
C ALA A 81 8.91 -9.37 26.13
N ARG A 82 9.33 -9.69 27.36
CA ARG A 82 10.19 -8.81 28.19
C ARG A 82 11.60 -8.71 27.60
N HIS A 83 12.19 -9.85 27.24
CA HIS A 83 13.50 -9.89 26.58
C HIS A 83 13.47 -9.15 25.24
N ARG A 84 12.49 -9.43 24.37
CA ARG A 84 12.34 -8.71 23.08
C ARG A 84 12.31 -7.20 23.25
N ARG A 85 11.56 -6.67 24.22
CA ARG A 85 11.50 -5.21 24.47
C ARG A 85 12.86 -4.63 24.88
N ALA A 86 13.72 -5.40 25.54
CA ALA A 86 15.06 -4.99 25.95
C ALA A 86 16.10 -5.10 24.82
N VAL A 87 16.00 -6.13 23.96
CA VAL A 87 17.01 -6.39 22.92
C VAL A 87 16.69 -5.80 21.54
N CYS A 88 15.42 -5.66 21.15
CA CYS A 88 15.06 -5.05 19.86
C CYS A 88 15.65 -3.63 19.64
N PRO A 89 15.78 -2.74 20.65
CA PRO A 89 16.50 -1.47 20.48
C PRO A 89 17.99 -1.62 20.15
N ARG A 90 18.58 -2.81 20.34
CA ARG A 90 19.99 -3.16 20.10
C ARG A 90 20.17 -3.99 18.82
N ILE A 91 19.07 -4.34 18.13
CA ILE A 91 19.06 -5.12 16.90
C ILE A 91 18.55 -4.23 15.78
N ALA A 92 19.36 -4.06 14.74
CA ALA A 92 18.93 -3.41 13.51
C ALA A 92 18.51 -4.48 12.50
N TYR A 93 17.35 -4.34 11.90
CA TYR A 93 16.86 -5.25 10.87
C TYR A 93 16.51 -4.50 9.59
N MET A 94 17.15 -4.88 8.50
CA MET A 94 16.85 -4.41 7.15
C MET A 94 16.22 -5.57 6.36
N PRO A 95 14.90 -5.53 6.10
CA PRO A 95 14.18 -6.63 5.45
C PRO A 95 14.46 -6.70 3.95
N GLN A 96 14.22 -7.89 3.35
CA GLN A 96 14.36 -8.10 1.91
C GLN A 96 13.44 -7.17 1.10
N GLY A 97 14.03 -6.46 0.13
CA GLY A 97 13.31 -5.64 -0.84
C GLY A 97 13.63 -4.15 -0.73
N LEU A 98 13.62 -3.46 -1.89
CA LEU A 98 14.07 -2.08 -2.02
C LEU A 98 13.15 -1.10 -1.26
N GLY A 99 13.60 -0.66 -0.08
CA GLY A 99 12.95 0.40 0.69
C GLY A 99 11.70 -0.03 1.46
N LYS A 100 11.50 -1.32 1.75
CA LYS A 100 10.38 -1.79 2.58
C LYS A 100 10.41 -1.25 4.01
N ASN A 101 11.58 -0.88 4.53
CA ASN A 101 11.73 -0.22 5.82
C ASN A 101 11.63 1.32 5.75
N LEU A 102 11.48 1.90 4.56
CA LEU A 102 11.47 3.35 4.35
C LEU A 102 10.06 3.89 4.14
N TYR A 103 9.88 5.18 4.41
CA TYR A 103 8.66 5.91 4.09
C TYR A 103 8.86 6.67 2.77
N PRO A 104 8.24 6.24 1.64
CA PRO A 104 8.56 6.77 0.30
C PRO A 104 8.26 8.25 0.12
N THR A 105 7.28 8.76 0.86
CA THR A 105 6.81 10.15 0.84
C THR A 105 7.75 11.08 1.60
N LEU A 106 8.58 10.56 2.50
CA LEU A 106 9.53 11.31 3.32
C LEU A 106 10.87 11.50 2.61
N SER A 107 11.55 12.62 2.88
CA SER A 107 12.92 12.86 2.42
C SER A 107 13.93 11.95 3.13
N ILE A 108 15.17 11.94 2.63
CA ILE A 108 16.30 11.28 3.31
C ILE A 108 16.42 11.77 4.76
N ALA A 109 16.43 13.09 4.96
CA ALA A 109 16.54 13.68 6.28
C ALA A 109 15.34 13.35 7.18
N GLU A 110 14.13 13.33 6.64
CA GLU A 110 12.91 13.03 7.40
C GLU A 110 12.84 11.55 7.82
N ASN A 111 13.25 10.62 6.95
CA ASN A 111 13.35 9.20 7.32
C ASN A 111 14.32 9.04 8.50
N LEU A 112 15.52 9.61 8.40
CA LEU A 112 16.51 9.51 9.46
C LEU A 112 16.08 10.22 10.75
N ASP A 113 15.46 11.40 10.65
CA ASP A 113 14.90 12.13 11.80
C ASP A 113 13.82 11.29 12.51
N PHE A 114 12.96 10.59 11.76
CA PHE A 114 11.94 9.70 12.30
C PHE A 114 12.57 8.53 13.08
N PHE A 115 13.51 7.79 12.49
CA PHE A 115 14.14 6.65 13.17
C PHE A 115 14.94 7.12 14.40
N GLY A 116 15.71 8.21 14.31
CA GLY A 116 16.45 8.73 15.47
C GLY A 116 15.54 9.08 16.65
N ARG A 117 14.34 9.65 16.41
CA ARG A 117 13.35 9.89 17.49
C ARG A 117 12.78 8.61 18.06
N LEU A 118 12.52 7.61 17.22
CA LEU A 118 11.95 6.32 17.62
C LEU A 118 12.86 5.61 18.64
N PHE A 119 14.17 5.67 18.41
CA PHE A 119 15.20 5.15 19.31
C PHE A 119 15.57 6.12 20.46
N GLY A 120 14.89 7.26 20.58
CA GLY A 120 14.99 8.14 21.74
C GLY A 120 16.10 9.20 21.70
N GLN A 121 16.74 9.41 20.54
CA GLN A 121 17.86 10.36 20.41
C GLN A 121 17.42 11.80 20.60
N GLY A 122 18.26 12.56 21.31
CA GLY A 122 18.14 14.01 21.43
C GLY A 122 18.31 14.72 20.08
N HIS A 123 17.86 15.98 19.99
CA HIS A 123 17.94 16.74 18.75
C HIS A 123 19.38 16.95 18.26
N ALA A 124 20.31 17.29 19.17
CA ALA A 124 21.72 17.53 18.83
C ALA A 124 22.43 16.25 18.38
N GLU A 125 22.29 15.16 19.14
CA GLU A 125 22.83 13.85 18.80
C GLU A 125 22.33 13.37 17.44
N ARG A 126 21.02 13.42 17.22
CA ARG A 126 20.40 12.99 15.97
C ARG A 126 20.91 13.79 14.77
N ARG A 127 21.00 15.13 14.89
CA ARG A 127 21.51 15.98 13.80
C ARG A 127 22.95 15.62 13.43
N ARG A 128 23.80 15.36 14.43
CA ARG A 128 25.18 14.93 14.22
C ARG A 128 25.23 13.58 13.50
N ARG A 129 24.52 12.57 14.01
CA ARG A 129 24.49 11.23 13.39
C ARG A 129 23.96 11.23 11.97
N ILE A 130 22.93 12.03 11.69
CA ILE A 130 22.41 12.21 10.33
C ILE A 130 23.50 12.77 9.42
N ALA A 131 24.24 13.78 9.85
CA ALA A 131 25.35 14.34 9.06
C ALA A 131 26.44 13.28 8.82
N ASP A 132 26.90 12.59 9.86
CA ASP A 132 27.97 11.59 9.77
C ASP A 132 27.59 10.43 8.82
N LEU A 133 26.37 9.88 8.96
CA LEU A 133 25.87 8.79 8.11
C LEU A 133 25.64 9.24 6.66
N THR A 134 25.09 10.43 6.45
CA THR A 134 24.80 10.90 5.09
C THR A 134 26.05 11.36 4.34
N GLN A 135 27.06 11.86 5.05
CA GLN A 135 28.36 12.18 4.47
C GLN A 135 29.12 10.91 4.08
N SER A 136 29.19 9.92 4.97
CA SER A 136 29.88 8.64 4.70
C SER A 136 29.24 7.78 3.61
N THR A 137 27.94 7.99 3.33
CA THR A 137 27.19 7.27 2.28
C THR A 137 27.05 8.06 0.97
N GLY A 138 27.49 9.32 0.94
CA GLY A 138 27.31 10.21 -0.22
C GLY A 138 25.85 10.66 -0.43
N LEU A 139 25.00 10.54 0.58
CA LEU A 139 23.60 10.99 0.56
C LEU A 139 23.42 12.46 0.97
N ALA A 140 24.44 13.09 1.54
CA ALA A 140 24.41 14.48 2.01
C ALA A 140 23.91 15.51 0.98
N PRO A 141 24.22 15.41 -0.35
CA PRO A 141 23.69 16.35 -1.33
C PRO A 141 22.18 16.19 -1.61
N PHE A 142 21.56 15.10 -1.15
CA PHE A 142 20.20 14.71 -1.53
C PHE A 142 19.23 14.69 -0.34
N LEU A 143 19.56 15.35 0.77
CA LEU A 143 18.82 15.28 2.04
C LEU A 143 17.31 15.56 1.91
N ASP A 144 16.92 16.49 1.03
CA ASP A 144 15.53 16.89 0.81
C ASP A 144 14.79 16.03 -0.22
N ARG A 145 15.50 15.11 -0.89
CA ARG A 145 14.90 14.26 -1.93
C ARG A 145 14.04 13.16 -1.29
N PRO A 146 12.76 13.00 -1.72
CA PRO A 146 11.89 11.92 -1.24
C PRO A 146 12.45 10.53 -1.52
N ALA A 147 12.32 9.62 -0.55
CA ALA A 147 12.82 8.24 -0.63
C ALA A 147 12.26 7.48 -1.85
N GLY A 148 10.99 7.73 -2.21
CA GLY A 148 10.36 7.14 -3.39
C GLY A 148 11.05 7.50 -4.71
N LYS A 149 11.71 8.67 -4.78
CA LYS A 149 12.41 9.20 -5.96
C LYS A 149 13.90 8.86 -5.99
N LEU A 150 14.40 8.06 -5.05
CA LEU A 150 15.79 7.60 -5.01
C LEU A 150 16.01 6.39 -5.92
N SER A 151 17.24 6.21 -6.42
CA SER A 151 17.62 4.97 -7.11
C SER A 151 17.66 3.79 -6.13
N GLY A 152 17.62 2.55 -6.63
CA GLY A 152 17.68 1.36 -5.78
C GLY A 152 18.88 1.35 -4.82
N GLY A 153 20.08 1.66 -5.33
CA GLY A 153 21.29 1.77 -4.49
C GLY A 153 21.21 2.88 -3.44
N MET A 154 20.63 4.04 -3.78
CA MET A 154 20.40 5.12 -2.81
C MET A 154 19.36 4.73 -1.74
N LYS A 155 18.30 3.99 -2.12
CA LYS A 155 17.32 3.45 -1.16
C LYS A 155 17.98 2.48 -0.19
N GLN A 156 18.84 1.58 -0.67
CA GLN A 156 19.56 0.65 0.22
C GLN A 156 20.53 1.37 1.15
N LYS A 157 21.27 2.37 0.66
CA LYS A 157 22.12 3.22 1.51
C LYS A 157 21.32 3.95 2.59
N LEU A 158 20.16 4.52 2.23
CA LEU A 158 19.25 5.15 3.20
C LEU A 158 18.71 4.14 4.21
N GLY A 159 18.27 2.96 3.75
CA GLY A 159 17.82 1.86 4.60
C GLY A 159 18.87 1.46 5.62
N LEU A 160 20.12 1.34 5.18
CA LEU A 160 21.27 1.05 6.04
C LEU A 160 21.53 2.21 7.04
N CYS A 161 21.46 3.47 6.61
CA CYS A 161 21.58 4.62 7.52
C CYS A 161 20.48 4.60 8.60
N CYS A 162 19.23 4.31 8.23
CA CYS A 162 18.11 4.19 9.17
C CYS A 162 18.34 3.03 10.16
N ALA A 163 18.87 1.91 9.68
CA ALA A 163 19.23 0.75 10.50
C ALA A 163 20.36 1.06 11.48
N LEU A 164 21.33 1.88 11.09
CA LEU A 164 22.53 2.17 11.89
C LEU A 164 22.40 3.37 12.81
N ILE A 165 21.38 4.22 12.59
CA ILE A 165 21.27 5.50 13.31
C ILE A 165 21.31 5.33 14.83
N HIS A 166 20.85 4.18 15.35
CA HIS A 166 20.68 3.89 16.77
C HIS A 166 21.76 3.00 17.39
N ASP A 167 22.87 2.76 16.69
CA ASP A 167 24.01 2.00 17.21
C ASP A 167 23.70 0.56 17.65
N PRO A 168 23.30 -0.32 16.72
CA PRO A 168 22.97 -1.70 17.03
C PRO A 168 24.21 -2.52 17.44
N ASP A 169 24.00 -3.51 18.31
CA ASP A 169 24.99 -4.54 18.62
C ASP A 169 24.93 -5.70 17.61
N LEU A 170 23.75 -5.91 17.01
CA LEU A 170 23.50 -6.91 15.96
C LEU A 170 22.82 -6.24 14.76
N LEU A 171 23.49 -6.25 13.61
CA LEU A 171 22.96 -5.78 12.34
C LEU A 171 22.54 -6.96 11.47
N ILE A 172 21.25 -7.09 11.20
CA ILE A 172 20.67 -8.14 10.36
C ILE A 172 20.26 -7.52 9.02
N LEU A 173 20.83 -8.02 7.93
CA LEU A 173 20.60 -7.54 6.58
C LEU A 173 20.05 -8.69 5.72
N ASP A 174 18.81 -8.57 5.28
CA ASP A 174 18.16 -9.57 4.45
C ASP A 174 18.26 -9.15 2.98
N GLU A 175 19.20 -9.76 2.25
CA GLU A 175 19.47 -9.47 0.83
C GLU A 175 19.62 -7.96 0.52
N PRO A 176 20.53 -7.26 1.23
CA PRO A 176 20.61 -5.80 1.20
C PRO A 176 21.06 -5.21 -0.14
N THR A 177 21.68 -6.02 -1.00
CA THR A 177 22.33 -5.61 -2.26
C THR A 177 21.64 -6.21 -3.49
N THR A 178 20.52 -6.92 -3.29
CA THR A 178 19.71 -7.44 -4.41
C THR A 178 19.19 -6.31 -5.28
N GLY A 179 19.42 -6.42 -6.59
CA GLY A 179 19.06 -5.40 -7.57
C GLY A 179 19.87 -4.11 -7.46
N VAL A 180 21.05 -4.13 -6.82
CA VAL A 180 21.99 -3.01 -6.75
C VAL A 180 23.18 -3.28 -7.68
N ASP A 181 23.64 -2.24 -8.40
CA ASP A 181 24.78 -2.35 -9.30
C ASP A 181 26.11 -2.66 -8.58
N PRO A 182 27.10 -3.28 -9.26
CA PRO A 182 28.35 -3.72 -8.63
C PRO A 182 29.11 -2.62 -7.87
N LEU A 183 29.18 -1.41 -8.42
CA LEU A 183 29.87 -0.29 -7.77
C LEU A 183 29.13 0.14 -6.50
N SER A 184 27.81 0.33 -6.58
CA SER A 184 26.99 0.68 -5.41
C SER A 184 27.05 -0.40 -4.32
N ARG A 185 27.13 -1.68 -4.70
CA ARG A 185 27.31 -2.82 -3.79
C ARG A 185 28.67 -2.79 -3.11
N ARG A 186 29.76 -2.57 -3.85
CA ARG A 186 31.10 -2.41 -3.25
C ARG A 186 31.13 -1.28 -2.23
N GLN A 187 30.57 -0.13 -2.58
CA GLN A 187 30.45 1.03 -1.67
C GLN A 187 29.61 0.73 -0.43
N PHE A 188 28.57 -0.11 -0.56
CA PHE A 188 27.74 -0.55 0.55
C PHE A 188 28.54 -1.38 1.56
N TRP A 189 29.35 -2.33 1.08
CA TRP A 189 30.19 -3.16 1.94
C TRP A 189 31.35 -2.40 2.58
N GLU A 190 32.02 -1.51 1.82
CA GLU A 190 33.06 -0.63 2.37
C GLU A 190 32.54 0.25 3.52
N LEU A 191 31.26 0.65 3.47
CA LEU A 191 30.62 1.38 4.55
C LEU A 191 30.42 0.50 5.80
N ILE A 192 29.95 -0.74 5.63
CA ILE A 192 29.80 -1.68 6.75
C ILE A 192 31.16 -1.94 7.40
N ASP A 193 32.20 -2.14 6.60
CA ASP A 193 33.56 -2.38 7.09
C ASP A 193 34.08 -1.20 7.91
N ARG A 194 33.89 0.03 7.43
CA ARG A 194 34.23 1.25 8.19
C ARG A 194 33.52 1.30 9.54
N ILE A 195 32.22 1.00 9.57
CA ILE A 195 31.42 1.06 10.80
C ILE A 195 31.79 -0.05 11.79
N ARG A 196 32.15 -1.24 11.28
CA ARG A 196 32.70 -2.32 12.11
C ARG A 196 34.08 -1.97 12.65
N ALA A 197 34.92 -1.24 11.90
CA ALA A 197 36.21 -0.77 12.41
C ALA A 197 36.03 0.16 13.63
N ASP A 198 35.03 1.04 13.60
CA ASP A 198 34.66 1.87 14.74
C ASP A 198 33.98 1.09 15.88
N ARG A 199 33.43 -0.11 15.57
CA ARG A 199 32.70 -0.98 16.51
C ARG A 199 33.05 -2.46 16.38
N PRO A 200 34.19 -2.89 16.95
CA PRO A 200 34.64 -4.29 16.85
C PRO A 200 33.66 -5.30 17.46
N GLY A 201 32.81 -4.88 18.40
CA GLY A 201 31.82 -5.74 19.05
C GLY A 201 30.52 -5.96 18.24
N MET A 202 30.31 -5.21 17.15
CA MET A 202 29.10 -5.32 16.33
C MET A 202 29.12 -6.61 15.52
N SER A 203 28.07 -7.42 15.66
CA SER A 203 27.87 -8.62 14.85
C SER A 203 27.02 -8.30 13.63
N VAL A 204 27.34 -8.86 12.47
CA VAL A 204 26.57 -8.64 11.23
C VAL A 204 26.11 -9.99 10.71
N VAL A 205 24.81 -10.13 10.44
CA VAL A 205 24.23 -11.35 9.86
C VAL A 205 23.54 -10.97 8.56
N VAL A 206 23.97 -11.56 7.45
CA VAL A 206 23.51 -11.18 6.12
C VAL A 206 22.97 -12.39 5.36
N ALA A 207 21.77 -12.30 4.81
CA ALA A 207 21.34 -13.21 3.75
C ALA A 207 21.81 -12.63 2.41
N THR A 208 22.49 -13.44 1.60
CA THR A 208 22.86 -13.04 0.24
C THR A 208 22.66 -14.19 -0.74
N ALA A 209 22.26 -13.83 -1.96
CA ALA A 209 22.27 -14.71 -3.11
C ALA A 209 23.57 -14.58 -3.94
N TYR A 210 24.44 -13.61 -3.63
CA TYR A 210 25.69 -13.36 -4.34
C TYR A 210 26.85 -14.08 -3.66
N MET A 211 27.42 -15.08 -4.34
CA MET A 211 28.54 -15.86 -3.79
C MET A 211 29.82 -15.04 -3.68
N GLU A 212 29.99 -14.01 -4.51
CA GLU A 212 31.12 -13.08 -4.45
C GLU A 212 31.07 -12.22 -3.18
N GLU A 213 29.88 -11.89 -2.68
CA GLU A 213 29.71 -11.24 -1.38
C GLU A 213 30.00 -12.22 -0.25
N ALA A 214 29.46 -13.44 -0.35
CA ALA A 214 29.68 -14.50 0.62
C ALA A 214 31.17 -14.82 0.83
N ALA A 215 31.98 -14.71 -0.23
CA ALA A 215 33.43 -14.89 -0.17
C ALA A 215 34.15 -13.91 0.78
N ARG A 216 33.55 -12.75 1.07
CA ARG A 216 34.11 -11.72 1.95
C ARG A 216 33.76 -11.93 3.43
N PHE A 217 32.82 -12.83 3.74
CA PHE A 217 32.31 -13.00 5.09
C PHE A 217 33.24 -13.87 5.95
N ASP A 218 33.18 -13.64 7.27
CA ASP A 218 34.00 -14.37 8.24
C ASP A 218 33.50 -15.80 8.46
N TRP A 219 32.19 -16.03 8.26
CA TRP A 219 31.52 -17.30 8.49
C TRP A 219 30.28 -17.44 7.62
N LEU A 220 29.99 -18.65 7.12
CA LEU A 220 28.89 -18.94 6.21
C LEU A 220 28.01 -20.08 6.73
N VAL A 221 26.72 -20.00 6.39
CA VAL A 221 25.69 -21.02 6.61
C VAL A 221 25.07 -21.33 5.26
N ALA A 222 25.36 -22.50 4.71
CA ALA A 222 24.73 -22.99 3.50
C ALA A 222 23.39 -23.65 3.85
N MET A 223 22.30 -23.20 3.21
CA MET A 223 20.95 -23.70 3.46
C MET A 223 20.26 -24.20 2.18
N ASP A 224 19.47 -25.26 2.30
CA ASP A 224 18.55 -25.75 1.27
C ASP A 224 17.30 -26.35 1.93
N GLU A 225 16.13 -26.10 1.34
CA GLU A 225 14.81 -26.59 1.82
C GLU A 225 14.57 -26.47 3.33
N GLY A 226 14.98 -25.34 3.93
CA GLY A 226 14.78 -25.08 5.34
C GLY A 226 15.73 -25.85 6.27
N ARG A 227 16.79 -26.47 5.74
CA ARG A 227 17.83 -27.19 6.48
C ARG A 227 19.20 -26.55 6.27
N VAL A 228 20.09 -26.71 7.26
CA VAL A 228 21.49 -26.30 7.16
C VAL A 228 22.30 -27.45 6.55
N LEU A 229 22.96 -27.19 5.43
CA LEU A 229 23.84 -28.14 4.74
C LEU A 229 25.24 -28.15 5.34
N ALA A 230 25.79 -26.96 5.57
CA ALA A 230 27.14 -26.79 6.10
C ALA A 230 27.31 -25.42 6.74
N THR A 231 28.24 -25.34 7.70
CA THR A 231 28.71 -24.09 8.30
C THR A 231 30.23 -24.06 8.34
N GLY A 232 30.84 -22.89 8.21
CA GLY A 232 32.30 -22.73 8.26
C GLY A 232 32.77 -21.41 7.68
N SER A 233 34.08 -21.16 7.65
CA SER A 233 34.64 -20.07 6.87
C SER A 233 34.47 -20.34 5.36
N PRO A 234 34.49 -19.31 4.48
CA PRO A 234 34.51 -19.53 3.04
C PRO A 234 35.60 -20.52 2.58
N ARG A 235 36.79 -20.44 3.18
CA ARG A 235 37.89 -21.36 2.88
C ARG A 235 37.59 -22.78 3.33
N ASP A 236 37.01 -22.95 4.52
CA ASP A 236 36.62 -24.27 5.03
C ASP A 236 35.62 -24.95 4.09
N LEU A 237 34.70 -24.20 3.50
CA LEU A 237 33.73 -24.75 2.54
C LEU A 237 34.42 -25.17 1.24
N LEU A 238 35.31 -24.34 0.68
CA LEU A 238 36.08 -24.67 -0.54
C LEU A 238 36.98 -25.90 -0.33
N ASP A 239 37.69 -25.95 0.79
CA ASP A 239 38.59 -27.06 1.12
C ASP A 239 37.81 -28.37 1.31
N ARG A 240 36.62 -28.30 1.91
CA ARG A 240 35.73 -29.47 2.09
C ARG A 240 35.17 -30.02 0.78
N THR A 241 34.94 -29.17 -0.22
CA THR A 241 34.35 -29.56 -1.50
C THR A 241 35.40 -29.78 -2.59
N GLY A 242 36.62 -29.29 -2.41
CA GLY A 242 37.70 -29.37 -3.40
C GLY A 242 37.44 -28.51 -4.65
N THR A 243 36.69 -27.42 -4.52
CA THR A 243 36.24 -26.57 -5.64
C THR A 243 36.97 -25.24 -5.67
N ALA A 244 36.97 -24.56 -6.83
CA ALA A 244 37.67 -23.28 -6.99
C ALA A 244 36.80 -22.09 -6.58
N THR A 245 35.47 -22.23 -6.69
CA THR A 245 34.52 -21.15 -6.37
C THR A 245 33.50 -21.58 -5.32
N LEU A 246 32.93 -20.60 -4.61
CA LEU A 246 31.87 -20.85 -3.62
C LEU A 246 30.56 -21.31 -4.27
N GLU A 247 30.30 -20.90 -5.51
CA GLU A 247 29.14 -21.37 -6.27
C GLU A 247 29.24 -22.88 -6.52
N GLU A 248 30.40 -23.35 -6.99
CA GLU A 248 30.70 -24.79 -7.12
C GLU A 248 30.65 -25.53 -5.78
N ALA A 249 31.21 -24.93 -4.72
CA ALA A 249 31.17 -25.51 -3.38
C ALA A 249 29.73 -25.70 -2.90
N PHE A 250 28.88 -24.69 -3.09
CA PHE A 250 27.47 -24.76 -2.72
C PHE A 250 26.75 -25.86 -3.49
N VAL A 251 26.94 -25.94 -4.82
CA VAL A 251 26.37 -27.01 -5.65
C VAL A 251 26.84 -28.39 -5.20
N ALA A 252 28.12 -28.54 -4.86
CA ALA A 252 28.68 -29.80 -4.35
C ALA A 252 28.06 -30.25 -3.01
N LEU A 253 27.66 -29.30 -2.17
CA LEU A 253 27.00 -29.54 -0.87
C LEU A 253 25.52 -29.90 -0.98
N MET A 254 24.89 -29.69 -2.14
CA MET A 254 23.45 -29.99 -2.32
C MET A 254 23.16 -31.50 -2.33
N PRO A 255 21.91 -31.94 -2.08
CA PRO A 255 21.52 -33.34 -2.21
C PRO A 255 21.78 -33.93 -3.61
N GLU A 256 22.09 -35.23 -3.69
CA GLU A 256 22.41 -35.88 -4.98
C GLU A 256 21.27 -35.78 -6.01
N GLU A 257 20.00 -35.79 -5.59
CA GLU A 257 18.87 -35.73 -6.53
C GLU A 257 18.87 -34.41 -7.33
N LYS A 258 19.24 -33.29 -6.69
CA LYS A 258 19.34 -31.97 -7.33
C LYS A 258 20.61 -31.83 -8.15
N ARG A 259 21.70 -32.51 -7.76
CA ARG A 259 22.96 -32.54 -8.53
C ARG A 259 22.87 -33.33 -9.83
N ARG A 260 22.12 -34.42 -9.87
CA ARG A 260 22.05 -35.33 -11.05
C ARG A 260 21.60 -34.66 -12.36
N GLY A 261 20.83 -33.57 -12.28
CA GLY A 261 20.37 -32.81 -13.45
C GLY A 261 21.22 -31.59 -13.80
N HIS A 262 22.13 -31.17 -12.92
CA HIS A 262 22.92 -29.96 -13.11
C HIS A 262 24.14 -30.24 -14.00
N LYS A 263 24.23 -29.54 -15.13
CA LYS A 263 25.41 -29.53 -16.00
C LYS A 263 25.95 -28.12 -16.06
N ALA A 264 27.28 -27.99 -16.02
CA ALA A 264 27.91 -26.71 -16.26
C ALA A 264 27.53 -26.22 -17.67
N VAL A 265 27.01 -24.99 -17.75
CA VAL A 265 26.53 -24.41 -19.00
C VAL A 265 27.71 -24.13 -19.92
N ALA A 266 27.93 -24.97 -20.93
CA ALA A 266 28.96 -24.75 -21.94
C ALA A 266 28.48 -23.73 -22.98
N ILE A 267 29.19 -22.61 -23.09
CA ILE A 267 28.93 -21.60 -24.12
C ILE A 267 29.47 -22.13 -25.45
N VAL A 268 28.58 -22.54 -26.35
CA VAL A 268 28.97 -22.93 -27.71
C VAL A 268 29.29 -21.66 -28.50
N PRO A 269 30.51 -21.53 -29.08
CA PRO A 269 30.86 -20.38 -29.90
C PRO A 269 29.91 -20.21 -31.08
N ARG A 270 29.59 -18.96 -31.43
CA ARG A 270 28.76 -18.65 -32.60
C ARG A 270 29.53 -18.96 -33.89
N ALA A 271 28.90 -19.69 -34.82
CA ALA A 271 29.50 -20.13 -36.09
C ALA A 271 29.15 -19.25 -37.31
N GLY A 272 28.68 -18.00 -37.12
CA GLY A 272 28.05 -17.21 -38.19
C GLY A 272 28.78 -15.93 -38.60
N ASP A 273 28.53 -15.50 -39.84
CA ASP A 273 29.04 -14.26 -40.44
C ASP A 273 28.41 -13.01 -39.80
N ALA A 274 29.19 -11.94 -39.62
CA ALA A 274 28.79 -10.74 -38.88
C ALA A 274 27.92 -9.74 -39.70
N SER A 275 27.46 -10.13 -40.89
CA SER A 275 26.87 -9.22 -41.88
C SER A 275 25.36 -8.97 -41.73
N ASP A 276 24.59 -9.92 -41.20
CA ASP A 276 23.13 -9.78 -41.04
C ASP A 276 22.77 -9.15 -39.67
N ILE A 277 22.31 -7.89 -39.69
CA ILE A 277 22.04 -7.08 -38.49
C ILE A 277 20.58 -7.19 -38.06
N ALA A 278 20.36 -7.64 -36.81
CA ALA A 278 19.05 -7.74 -36.21
C ALA A 278 18.62 -6.42 -35.54
N ILE A 279 19.51 -5.79 -34.77
CA ILE A 279 19.28 -4.50 -34.08
C ILE A 279 20.34 -3.49 -34.53
N GLU A 280 19.91 -2.31 -34.98
CA GLU A 280 20.79 -1.18 -35.23
C GLU A 280 20.28 0.06 -34.47
N ALA A 281 21.12 0.61 -33.59
CA ALA A 281 20.90 1.88 -32.90
C ALA A 281 21.91 2.91 -33.40
N LYS A 282 21.45 4.09 -33.82
CA LYS A 282 22.29 5.21 -34.28
C LYS A 282 21.96 6.46 -33.50
N GLY A 283 22.89 6.90 -32.66
CA GLY A 283 22.78 8.16 -31.92
C GLY A 283 21.51 8.28 -31.09
N LEU A 284 21.02 7.18 -30.51
CA LEU A 284 19.77 7.19 -29.74
C LEU A 284 19.90 8.09 -28.51
N THR A 285 18.99 9.05 -28.40
CA THR A 285 18.94 10.02 -27.31
C THR A 285 17.53 10.10 -26.73
N MET A 286 17.43 10.15 -25.40
CA MET A 286 16.16 10.27 -24.67
C MET A 286 16.21 11.39 -23.64
N ARG A 287 15.27 12.33 -23.74
CA ARG A 287 15.13 13.46 -22.81
C ARG A 287 13.74 13.46 -22.15
N PHE A 288 13.71 13.43 -20.82
CA PHE A 288 12.49 13.57 -20.03
C PHE A 288 12.47 14.96 -19.37
N GLY A 289 11.78 15.93 -19.99
CA GLY A 289 11.85 17.32 -19.56
C GLY A 289 13.29 17.83 -19.62
N GLY A 290 13.86 18.25 -18.48
CA GLY A 290 15.26 18.67 -18.38
C GLY A 290 16.29 17.54 -18.18
N PHE A 291 15.85 16.30 -17.97
CA PHE A 291 16.75 15.18 -17.66
C PHE A 291 17.12 14.36 -18.91
N LEU A 292 18.41 14.29 -19.24
CA LEU A 292 18.95 13.47 -20.32
C LEU A 292 19.19 12.04 -19.82
N ALA A 293 18.33 11.09 -20.21
CA ALA A 293 18.38 9.70 -19.73
C ALA A 293 19.27 8.80 -20.59
N VAL A 294 19.32 9.04 -21.90
CA VAL A 294 20.17 8.34 -22.86
C VAL A 294 20.78 9.39 -23.78
N ASP A 295 22.07 9.27 -24.08
CA ASP A 295 22.88 10.27 -24.77
C ASP A 295 23.68 9.62 -25.90
N HIS A 296 23.22 9.81 -27.14
CA HIS A 296 23.89 9.39 -28.39
C HIS A 296 24.35 7.93 -28.44
N VAL A 297 23.53 6.99 -27.95
CA VAL A 297 23.89 5.57 -27.91
C VAL A 297 23.85 4.94 -29.30
N SER A 298 24.95 4.27 -29.68
CA SER A 298 25.08 3.60 -30.97
C SER A 298 25.66 2.18 -30.82
N PHE A 299 25.01 1.20 -31.42
CA PHE A 299 25.50 -0.19 -31.50
C PHE A 299 24.78 -0.99 -32.59
N ARG A 300 25.37 -2.12 -32.97
CA ARG A 300 24.84 -3.06 -33.98
C ARG A 300 24.91 -4.48 -33.45
N ILE A 301 23.78 -5.19 -33.45
CA ILE A 301 23.68 -6.57 -32.97
C ILE A 301 23.28 -7.48 -34.15
N PRO A 302 24.23 -8.27 -34.66
CA PRO A 302 23.95 -9.32 -35.64
C PRO A 302 22.95 -10.40 -35.20
N ARG A 303 22.37 -11.13 -36.16
CA ARG A 303 21.45 -12.23 -35.89
C ARG A 303 22.09 -13.40 -35.13
N GLY A 304 21.34 -13.96 -34.17
CA GLY A 304 21.76 -15.12 -33.37
C GLY A 304 22.82 -14.80 -32.29
N GLU A 305 23.15 -13.52 -32.11
CA GLU A 305 24.03 -13.05 -31.04
C GLU A 305 23.26 -12.95 -29.72
N ILE A 306 23.91 -13.37 -28.63
CA ILE A 306 23.51 -13.03 -27.26
C ILE A 306 24.31 -11.80 -26.84
N PHE A 307 23.67 -10.64 -26.89
CA PHE A 307 24.28 -9.36 -26.55
C PHE A 307 23.87 -8.92 -25.15
N GLY A 308 24.86 -8.81 -24.26
CA GLY A 308 24.69 -8.36 -22.88
C GLY A 308 24.76 -6.84 -22.76
N PHE A 309 23.77 -6.23 -22.13
CA PHE A 309 23.73 -4.80 -21.83
C PHE A 309 23.92 -4.58 -20.34
N LEU A 310 25.13 -4.17 -19.97
CA LEU A 310 25.50 -3.92 -18.59
C LEU A 310 25.53 -2.43 -18.29
N GLY A 311 25.33 -2.08 -17.03
CA GLY A 311 25.44 -0.70 -16.58
C GLY A 311 24.87 -0.52 -15.19
N SER A 312 25.17 0.62 -14.57
CA SER A 312 24.63 0.94 -13.25
C SER A 312 23.11 1.13 -13.29
N ASN A 313 22.46 1.06 -12.13
CA ASN A 313 21.03 1.36 -12.06
C ASN A 313 20.76 2.81 -12.47
N GLY A 314 19.77 3.02 -13.31
CA GLY A 314 19.42 4.34 -13.84
C GLY A 314 20.40 4.89 -14.89
N CYS A 315 21.31 4.08 -15.44
CA CYS A 315 22.21 4.53 -16.52
C CYS A 315 21.54 4.64 -17.90
N GLY A 316 20.28 4.21 -18.04
CA GLY A 316 19.52 4.29 -19.29
C GLY A 316 19.16 2.94 -19.94
N LYS A 317 19.51 1.78 -19.36
CA LYS A 317 19.30 0.44 -19.96
C LYS A 317 17.87 0.17 -20.42
N THR A 318 16.93 0.16 -19.48
CA THR A 318 15.50 -0.05 -19.74
C THR A 318 14.94 1.02 -20.67
N THR A 319 15.43 2.27 -20.59
CA THR A 319 15.03 3.35 -21.50
C THR A 319 15.44 3.06 -22.93
N THR A 320 16.68 2.59 -23.16
CA THR A 320 17.16 2.16 -24.47
C THR A 320 16.37 0.96 -24.98
N MET A 321 16.08 -0.03 -24.14
CA MET A 321 15.24 -1.19 -24.51
C MET A 321 13.81 -0.78 -24.89
N LYS A 322 13.21 0.16 -24.15
CA LYS A 322 11.89 0.73 -24.48
C LYS A 322 11.90 1.49 -25.81
N MET A 323 13.00 2.17 -26.14
CA MET A 323 13.16 2.79 -27.45
C MET A 323 13.25 1.75 -28.57
N LEU A 324 14.03 0.70 -28.37
CA LEU A 324 14.19 -0.38 -29.35
C LEU A 324 12.91 -1.20 -29.57
N THR A 325 12.05 -1.32 -28.57
CA THR A 325 10.74 -1.99 -28.67
C THR A 325 9.63 -1.06 -29.20
N GLY A 326 9.92 0.24 -29.41
CA GLY A 326 8.94 1.24 -29.82
C GLY A 326 7.92 1.60 -28.73
N LEU A 327 8.15 1.19 -27.47
CA LEU A 327 7.35 1.59 -26.31
C LEU A 327 7.60 3.05 -25.91
N LEU A 328 8.74 3.61 -26.34
CA LEU A 328 9.14 4.98 -26.08
C LEU A 328 9.78 5.55 -27.34
N GLN A 329 9.30 6.67 -27.87
CA GLN A 329 9.91 7.28 -29.06
C GLN A 329 11.18 8.06 -28.70
N PRO A 330 12.32 7.82 -29.39
CA PRO A 330 13.55 8.57 -29.15
C PRO A 330 13.35 10.07 -29.36
N SER A 331 14.01 10.89 -28.55
CA SER A 331 14.02 12.35 -28.76
C SER A 331 14.89 12.72 -29.96
N GLU A 332 16.02 12.02 -30.14
CA GLU A 332 16.92 12.15 -31.28
C GLU A 332 17.51 10.77 -31.62
N GLY A 333 17.99 10.60 -32.85
CA GLY A 333 18.57 9.34 -33.34
C GLY A 333 17.54 8.40 -33.98
N GLU A 334 18.03 7.25 -34.45
CA GLU A 334 17.22 6.25 -35.16
C GLU A 334 17.49 4.84 -34.63
N ALA A 335 16.43 4.05 -34.47
CA ALA A 335 16.50 2.62 -34.18
C ALA A 335 15.92 1.83 -35.36
N ARG A 336 16.59 0.75 -35.77
CA ARG A 336 16.11 -0.19 -36.78
C ARG A 336 16.13 -1.63 -36.27
N LEU A 337 15.07 -2.37 -36.57
CA LEU A 337 14.96 -3.80 -36.32
C LEU A 337 14.81 -4.54 -37.65
N PHE A 338 15.69 -5.50 -37.91
CA PHE A 338 15.74 -6.25 -39.18
C PHE A 338 15.73 -5.34 -40.42
N GLY A 339 16.46 -4.21 -40.34
CA GLY A 339 16.55 -3.21 -41.41
C GLY A 339 15.36 -2.24 -41.49
N GLN A 340 14.28 -2.44 -40.74
CA GLN A 340 13.12 -1.55 -40.71
C GLN A 340 13.19 -0.55 -39.55
N PRO A 341 12.81 0.72 -39.73
CA PRO A 341 12.77 1.69 -38.63
C PRO A 341 11.75 1.26 -37.57
N VAL A 342 12.09 1.48 -36.30
CA VAL A 342 11.20 1.22 -35.17
C VAL A 342 10.14 2.31 -35.11
N ASP A 343 8.90 1.94 -35.40
CA ASP A 343 7.74 2.81 -35.31
C ASP A 343 6.69 2.22 -34.35
N ALA A 344 6.03 3.08 -33.58
CA ALA A 344 4.98 2.71 -32.65
C ALA A 344 3.73 2.16 -33.38
N GLY A 345 3.49 2.57 -34.62
CA GLY A 345 2.37 2.13 -35.45
C GLY A 345 2.57 0.79 -36.17
N ASN A 346 3.80 0.27 -36.25
CA ASN A 346 4.11 -0.92 -37.05
C ASN A 346 3.97 -2.21 -36.22
N ILE A 347 2.77 -2.81 -36.26
CA ILE A 347 2.46 -4.04 -35.52
C ILE A 347 3.22 -5.27 -36.04
N GLU A 348 3.58 -5.30 -37.33
CA GLU A 348 4.27 -6.44 -37.95
C GLU A 348 5.69 -6.62 -37.43
N THR A 349 6.44 -5.53 -37.24
CA THR A 349 7.76 -5.61 -36.61
C THR A 349 7.67 -6.09 -35.16
N ARG A 350 6.64 -5.69 -34.41
CA ARG A 350 6.41 -6.11 -33.02
C ARG A 350 6.06 -7.59 -32.89
N ARG A 351 5.35 -8.17 -33.87
CA ARG A 351 5.08 -9.62 -33.91
C ARG A 351 6.35 -10.46 -33.98
N ARG A 352 7.46 -9.90 -34.45
CA ARG A 352 8.73 -10.61 -34.57
C ARG A 352 9.63 -10.49 -33.34
N VAL A 353 9.19 -9.73 -32.33
CA VAL A 353 9.95 -9.44 -31.11
C VAL A 353 9.20 -10.02 -29.91
N GLY A 354 9.90 -10.80 -29.09
CA GLY A 354 9.46 -11.14 -27.75
C GLY A 354 10.10 -10.18 -26.76
N TYR A 355 9.29 -9.62 -25.85
CA TYR A 355 9.77 -8.68 -24.84
C TYR A 355 9.40 -9.16 -23.45
N MET A 356 10.42 -9.27 -22.59
CA MET A 356 10.27 -9.57 -21.18
C MET A 356 10.73 -8.36 -20.39
N SER A 357 9.80 -7.73 -19.65
CA SER A 357 10.10 -6.54 -18.87
C SER A 357 10.55 -6.87 -17.45
N GLN A 358 11.26 -5.94 -16.79
CA GLN A 358 11.78 -6.12 -15.44
C GLN A 358 10.69 -6.43 -14.39
N SER A 359 9.52 -5.77 -14.50
CA SER A 359 8.33 -6.12 -13.72
C SER A 359 7.55 -7.21 -14.47
N PHE A 360 7.09 -8.24 -13.75
CA PHE A 360 6.38 -9.37 -14.37
C PHE A 360 5.26 -8.90 -15.31
N SER A 361 5.34 -9.32 -16.58
CA SER A 361 4.31 -9.06 -17.59
C SER A 361 3.12 -10.03 -17.51
N LEU A 362 3.07 -10.87 -16.47
CA LEU A 362 2.08 -11.93 -16.31
C LEU A 362 0.83 -11.39 -15.60
N TYR A 363 -0.33 -11.89 -16.00
CA TYR A 363 -1.56 -11.66 -15.26
C TYR A 363 -1.61 -12.62 -14.07
N SER A 364 -1.39 -12.10 -12.86
CA SER A 364 -1.37 -12.88 -11.61
C SER A 364 -2.64 -13.68 -11.33
N GLU A 365 -3.78 -13.19 -11.81
CA GLU A 365 -5.10 -13.80 -11.58
C GLU A 365 -5.49 -14.85 -12.62
N LEU A 366 -4.64 -15.05 -13.64
CA LEU A 366 -4.82 -16.06 -14.67
C LEU A 366 -3.87 -17.24 -14.42
N THR A 367 -4.30 -18.46 -14.71
CA THR A 367 -3.43 -19.65 -14.63
C THR A 367 -2.28 -19.58 -15.66
N ILE A 368 -1.28 -20.45 -15.52
CA ILE A 368 -0.20 -20.61 -16.51
C ILE A 368 -0.80 -20.82 -17.91
N ARG A 369 -1.75 -21.75 -18.04
CA ARG A 369 -2.46 -22.02 -19.29
C ARG A 369 -3.11 -20.76 -19.83
N GLN A 370 -3.90 -20.07 -19.01
CA GLN A 370 -4.64 -18.88 -19.42
C GLN A 370 -3.70 -17.75 -19.86
N ASN A 371 -2.56 -17.57 -19.20
CA ASN A 371 -1.53 -16.61 -19.62
C ASN A 371 -0.98 -16.98 -21.02
N LEU A 372 -0.55 -18.24 -21.22
CA LEU A 372 -0.03 -18.68 -22.52
C LEU A 372 -1.06 -18.55 -23.64
N GLU A 373 -2.31 -18.96 -23.40
CA GLU A 373 -3.40 -18.84 -24.38
C GLU A 373 -3.75 -17.39 -24.70
N LEU A 374 -3.81 -16.51 -23.69
CA LEU A 374 -4.09 -15.09 -23.88
C LEU A 374 -3.03 -14.45 -24.77
N HIS A 375 -1.75 -14.65 -24.45
CA HIS A 375 -0.66 -14.08 -25.24
C HIS A 375 -0.60 -14.68 -26.64
N ALA A 376 -0.80 -15.99 -26.81
CA ALA A 376 -0.90 -16.62 -28.13
C ALA A 376 -2.01 -15.96 -28.98
N ARG A 377 -3.19 -15.69 -28.40
CA ARG A 377 -4.30 -15.02 -29.09
C ARG A 377 -3.97 -13.56 -29.44
N LEU A 378 -3.33 -12.82 -28.54
CA LEU A 378 -2.92 -11.43 -28.77
C LEU A 378 -1.93 -11.31 -29.93
N PHE A 379 -1.03 -12.28 -30.07
CA PHE A 379 -0.09 -12.37 -31.20
C PHE A 379 -0.66 -13.09 -32.43
N GLN A 380 -1.97 -13.39 -32.44
CA GLN A 380 -2.69 -13.99 -33.57
C GLN A 380 -2.19 -15.37 -33.98
N VAL A 381 -1.74 -16.19 -33.01
CA VAL A 381 -1.49 -17.61 -33.24
C VAL A 381 -2.82 -18.29 -33.68
N PRO A 382 -2.85 -19.02 -34.80
CA PRO A 382 -4.07 -19.64 -35.31
C PRO A 382 -4.73 -20.58 -34.29
N LYS A 383 -6.06 -20.53 -34.20
CA LYS A 383 -6.83 -21.25 -33.16
C LYS A 383 -6.68 -22.77 -33.22
N ASP A 384 -6.45 -23.31 -34.41
CA ASP A 384 -6.25 -24.73 -34.72
C ASP A 384 -4.92 -25.26 -34.17
N VAL A 385 -3.85 -24.46 -34.21
CA VAL A 385 -2.53 -24.86 -33.69
C VAL A 385 -2.30 -24.46 -32.24
N LEU A 386 -3.12 -23.55 -31.70
CA LEU A 386 -2.94 -22.97 -30.36
C LEU A 386 -2.81 -24.02 -29.24
N PRO A 387 -3.67 -25.07 -29.14
CA PRO A 387 -3.51 -26.08 -28.08
C PRO A 387 -2.17 -26.82 -28.16
N GLY A 388 -1.76 -27.21 -29.37
CA GLY A 388 -0.47 -27.87 -29.61
C GLY A 388 0.71 -26.95 -29.31
N ARG A 389 0.59 -25.66 -29.66
CA ARG A 389 1.60 -24.64 -29.38
C ARG A 389 1.79 -24.43 -27.89
N VAL A 390 0.70 -24.29 -27.14
CA VAL A 390 0.74 -24.10 -25.68
C VAL A 390 1.35 -25.33 -25.00
N ALA A 391 1.01 -26.55 -25.44
CA ALA A 391 1.60 -27.77 -24.92
C ALA A 391 3.11 -27.86 -25.19
N ALA A 392 3.55 -27.58 -26.43
CA ALA A 392 4.96 -27.61 -26.81
C ALA A 392 5.80 -26.58 -26.03
N VAL A 393 5.26 -25.36 -25.84
CA VAL A 393 5.90 -24.33 -25.02
C VAL A 393 5.93 -24.75 -23.55
N ALA A 394 4.83 -25.28 -23.01
CA ALA A 394 4.80 -25.74 -21.62
C ALA A 394 5.83 -26.85 -21.35
N GLU A 395 5.98 -27.81 -22.27
CA GLU A 395 6.98 -28.88 -22.17
C GLU A 395 8.40 -28.32 -22.25
N ARG A 396 8.68 -27.49 -23.27
CA ARG A 396 10.01 -26.90 -23.51
C ARG A 396 10.55 -26.10 -22.32
N PHE A 397 9.66 -25.40 -21.60
CA PHE A 397 10.03 -24.56 -20.46
C PHE A 397 9.84 -25.26 -19.10
N GLY A 398 9.43 -26.54 -19.09
CA GLY A 398 9.24 -27.34 -17.87
C GLY A 398 8.08 -26.87 -17.00
N LEU A 399 6.96 -26.47 -17.61
CA LEU A 399 5.75 -25.93 -16.98
C LEU A 399 4.53 -26.87 -17.05
N ALA A 400 4.67 -28.01 -17.74
CA ALA A 400 3.56 -28.94 -18.03
C ALA A 400 2.81 -29.40 -16.77
N ASP A 401 3.53 -29.65 -15.67
CA ASP A 401 2.95 -30.15 -14.41
C ASP A 401 2.21 -29.08 -13.60
N ALA A 402 2.37 -27.80 -13.95
CA ALA A 402 1.86 -26.66 -13.19
C ALA A 402 0.82 -25.82 -13.96
N MET A 403 0.26 -26.35 -15.06
CA MET A 403 -0.56 -25.56 -16.00
C MET A 403 -1.78 -24.84 -15.38
N GLU A 404 -2.35 -25.38 -14.31
CA GLU A 404 -3.50 -24.82 -13.60
C GLU A 404 -3.11 -23.96 -12.37
N ALA A 405 -1.81 -23.80 -12.10
CA ALA A 405 -1.32 -22.93 -11.03
C ALA A 405 -1.42 -21.46 -11.42
N LEU A 406 -1.58 -20.59 -10.41
CA LEU A 406 -1.47 -19.14 -10.57
C LEU A 406 0.01 -18.71 -10.48
N PRO A 407 0.48 -17.73 -11.28
CA PRO A 407 1.87 -17.28 -11.31
C PRO A 407 2.45 -16.95 -9.92
N ASP A 408 1.68 -16.33 -9.03
CA ASP A 408 2.17 -15.93 -7.71
C ASP A 408 2.39 -17.10 -6.73
N ARG A 409 1.94 -18.31 -7.08
CA ARG A 409 2.23 -19.53 -6.31
C ARG A 409 3.48 -20.25 -6.77
N LEU A 410 4.04 -19.87 -7.91
CA LEU A 410 5.23 -20.52 -8.49
C LEU A 410 6.51 -19.97 -7.84
N PRO A 411 7.55 -20.81 -7.66
CA PRO A 411 8.89 -20.34 -7.34
C PRO A 411 9.37 -19.32 -8.38
N LEU A 412 10.18 -18.34 -7.95
CA LEU A 412 10.65 -17.25 -8.79
C LEU A 412 11.30 -17.73 -10.10
N GLY A 413 12.17 -18.74 -10.04
CA GLY A 413 12.77 -19.32 -11.25
C GLY A 413 11.74 -19.87 -12.24
N GLN A 414 10.68 -20.54 -11.77
CA GLN A 414 9.60 -21.04 -12.64
C GLN A 414 8.75 -19.88 -13.19
N ARG A 415 8.53 -18.81 -12.42
CA ARG A 415 7.87 -17.59 -12.91
C ARG A 415 8.64 -16.93 -14.03
N GLN A 416 9.97 -16.85 -13.92
CA GLN A 416 10.81 -16.31 -15.00
C GLN A 416 10.77 -17.20 -16.24
N ARG A 417 10.77 -18.53 -16.08
CA ARG A 417 10.55 -19.46 -17.21
C ARG A 417 9.19 -19.26 -17.86
N LEU A 418 8.11 -19.06 -17.08
CA LEU A 418 6.78 -18.73 -17.60
C LEU A 418 6.79 -17.39 -18.36
N SER A 419 7.45 -16.37 -17.82
CA SER A 419 7.58 -15.08 -18.51
C SER A 419 8.31 -15.21 -19.85
N LEU A 420 9.40 -15.99 -19.89
CA LEU A 420 10.11 -16.30 -21.13
C LEU A 420 9.25 -17.15 -22.09
N ALA A 421 8.51 -18.13 -21.57
CA ALA A 421 7.59 -18.96 -22.34
C ALA A 421 6.48 -18.12 -23.00
N VAL A 422 5.91 -17.16 -22.26
CA VAL A 422 4.94 -16.19 -22.78
C VAL A 422 5.57 -15.32 -23.88
N ALA A 423 6.80 -14.84 -23.68
CA ALA A 423 7.51 -14.06 -24.69
C ALA A 423 7.87 -14.88 -25.95
N MET A 424 7.91 -16.21 -25.85
CA MET A 424 8.25 -17.14 -26.93
C MET A 424 7.02 -17.80 -27.59
N VAL A 425 5.82 -17.62 -27.06
CA VAL A 425 4.63 -18.35 -27.50
C VAL A 425 4.30 -18.12 -28.98
N HIS A 426 4.71 -16.98 -29.55
CA HIS A 426 4.50 -16.57 -30.94
C HIS A 426 5.73 -16.69 -31.84
N GLU A 427 6.77 -17.45 -31.44
CA GLU A 427 7.99 -17.70 -32.24
C GLU A 427 8.72 -16.44 -32.71
N PRO A 428 9.11 -15.53 -31.79
CA PRO A 428 9.83 -14.34 -32.19
C PRO A 428 11.22 -14.67 -32.76
N ALA A 429 11.65 -13.87 -33.73
CA ALA A 429 13.02 -13.93 -34.27
C ALA A 429 14.04 -13.25 -33.34
N MET A 430 13.56 -12.47 -32.37
CA MET A 430 14.38 -11.73 -31.41
C MET A 430 13.72 -11.65 -30.05
N LEU A 431 14.53 -11.74 -29.00
CA LEU A 431 14.15 -11.52 -27.62
C LEU A 431 14.85 -10.30 -27.04
N ILE A 432 14.10 -9.44 -26.37
CA ILE A 432 14.61 -8.35 -25.54
C ILE A 432 14.22 -8.68 -24.10
N LEU A 433 15.22 -8.95 -23.25
CA LEU A 433 15.04 -9.46 -21.89
C LEU A 433 15.64 -8.47 -20.89
N ASP A 434 14.80 -7.80 -20.10
CA ASP A 434 15.25 -6.86 -19.08
C ASP A 434 15.42 -7.56 -17.72
N GLU A 435 16.66 -7.80 -17.31
CA GLU A 435 17.06 -8.48 -16.05
C GLU A 435 16.32 -9.80 -15.76
N PRO A 436 16.27 -10.76 -16.72
CA PRO A 436 15.34 -11.89 -16.66
C PRO A 436 15.63 -12.92 -15.55
N THR A 437 16.85 -12.94 -15.04
CA THR A 437 17.36 -13.85 -14.02
C THR A 437 17.55 -13.17 -12.66
N SER A 438 17.09 -11.93 -12.51
CA SER A 438 17.20 -11.19 -11.25
C SER A 438 16.43 -11.90 -10.13
N GLY A 439 17.13 -12.17 -9.02
CA GLY A 439 16.61 -12.91 -7.86
C GLY A 439 16.47 -14.42 -8.07
N VAL A 440 16.89 -14.99 -9.20
CA VAL A 440 16.85 -16.44 -9.42
C VAL A 440 18.09 -17.09 -8.81
N ASP A 441 17.93 -18.26 -8.19
CA ASP A 441 19.03 -19.02 -7.61
C ASP A 441 20.02 -19.56 -8.68
N PRO A 442 21.27 -19.87 -8.31
CA PRO A 442 22.30 -20.35 -9.25
C PRO A 442 21.85 -21.49 -10.17
N ILE A 443 21.18 -22.51 -9.65
CA ILE A 443 20.78 -23.69 -10.42
C ILE A 443 19.66 -23.33 -11.40
N ALA A 444 18.63 -22.63 -10.92
CA ALA A 444 17.54 -22.21 -11.79
C ALA A 444 18.00 -21.20 -12.85
N ARG A 445 18.97 -20.34 -12.52
CA ARG A 445 19.63 -19.41 -13.44
C ARG A 445 20.41 -20.16 -14.52
N ASP A 446 21.18 -21.19 -14.17
CA ASP A 446 21.90 -22.01 -15.14
C ASP A 446 20.95 -22.72 -16.10
N ALA A 447 19.89 -23.35 -15.57
CA ALA A 447 18.85 -23.94 -16.40
C ALA A 447 18.14 -22.91 -17.30
N PHE A 448 17.97 -21.66 -16.84
CA PHE A 448 17.44 -20.57 -17.67
C PHE A 448 18.42 -20.19 -18.80
N TRP A 449 19.72 -20.14 -18.51
CA TRP A 449 20.77 -19.89 -19.49
C TRP A 449 20.88 -21.01 -20.53
N GLU A 450 20.72 -22.28 -20.14
CA GLU A 450 20.64 -23.40 -21.10
C GLU A 450 19.53 -23.21 -22.12
N ILE A 451 18.35 -22.75 -21.69
CA ILE A 451 17.22 -22.43 -22.57
C ILE A 451 17.58 -21.29 -23.53
N MET A 452 18.17 -20.20 -23.02
CA MET A 452 18.57 -19.05 -23.85
C MET A 452 19.64 -19.41 -24.88
N ILE A 453 20.65 -20.18 -24.49
CA ILE A 453 21.69 -20.65 -25.41
C ILE A 453 21.07 -21.59 -26.45
N GLY A 454 20.16 -22.48 -26.04
CA GLY A 454 19.39 -23.32 -26.96
C GLY A 454 18.61 -22.50 -28.00
N LEU A 455 17.90 -21.45 -27.57
CA LEU A 455 17.17 -20.52 -28.44
C LEU A 455 18.11 -19.80 -29.42
N ALA A 456 19.23 -19.28 -28.95
CA ALA A 456 20.16 -18.54 -29.81
C ALA A 456 20.87 -19.45 -30.82
N ARG A 457 21.31 -20.64 -30.39
CA ARG A 457 22.16 -21.53 -31.19
C ARG A 457 21.38 -22.49 -32.08
N ARG A 458 20.27 -23.06 -31.60
CA ARG A 458 19.47 -24.03 -32.37
C ARG A 458 18.39 -23.36 -33.20
N ASP A 459 17.75 -22.33 -32.67
CA ASP A 459 16.60 -21.68 -33.32
C ASP A 459 16.99 -20.36 -34.01
N GLY A 460 18.24 -19.90 -33.85
CA GLY A 460 18.75 -18.68 -34.48
C GLY A 460 18.16 -17.38 -33.92
N VAL A 461 17.55 -17.44 -32.73
CA VAL A 461 16.92 -16.28 -32.08
C VAL A 461 17.98 -15.28 -31.63
N THR A 462 17.81 -14.00 -31.93
CA THR A 462 18.73 -12.96 -31.45
C THR A 462 18.33 -12.53 -30.05
N ILE A 463 19.25 -12.49 -29.08
CA ILE A 463 18.91 -12.18 -27.68
C ILE A 463 19.62 -10.90 -27.25
N PHE A 464 18.85 -9.89 -26.88
CA PHE A 464 19.32 -8.68 -26.24
C PHE A 464 18.93 -8.71 -24.76
N ILE A 465 19.90 -8.98 -23.88
CA ILE A 465 19.67 -9.19 -22.45
C ILE A 465 20.34 -8.07 -21.64
N SER A 466 19.62 -7.47 -20.69
CA SER A 466 20.25 -6.65 -19.67
C SER A 466 20.56 -7.51 -18.45
N THR A 467 21.75 -7.32 -17.86
CA THR A 467 22.14 -8.01 -16.62
C THR A 467 23.08 -7.14 -15.79
N HIS A 468 23.00 -7.30 -14.47
CA HIS A 468 23.95 -6.76 -13.49
C HIS A 468 24.80 -7.85 -12.83
N PHE A 469 24.65 -9.11 -13.27
CA PHE A 469 25.48 -10.23 -12.82
C PHE A 469 26.66 -10.43 -13.78
N MET A 470 27.89 -10.42 -13.26
CA MET A 470 29.08 -10.56 -14.11
C MET A 470 29.20 -11.97 -14.69
N ASN A 471 28.88 -13.02 -13.94
CA ASN A 471 28.92 -14.42 -14.41
C ASN A 471 27.94 -14.65 -15.58
N GLU A 472 26.88 -13.85 -15.69
CA GLU A 472 25.95 -13.88 -16.83
C GLU A 472 26.50 -13.12 -18.03
N ALA A 473 27.13 -11.97 -17.78
CA ALA A 473 27.80 -11.20 -18.80
C ALA A 473 28.96 -11.97 -19.45
N GLU A 474 29.66 -12.80 -18.68
CA GLU A 474 30.69 -13.73 -19.18
C GLU A 474 30.11 -14.78 -20.15
N ARG A 475 28.81 -15.08 -20.06
CA ARG A 475 28.10 -16.00 -20.95
C ARG A 475 27.60 -15.36 -22.25
N CYS A 476 27.66 -14.04 -22.34
CA CYS A 476 27.25 -13.30 -23.53
C CYS A 476 28.34 -13.37 -24.61
N ASP A 477 27.92 -13.39 -25.88
CA ASP A 477 28.85 -13.32 -27.02
C ASP A 477 29.61 -11.99 -27.02
N ARG A 478 28.90 -10.92 -26.65
CA ARG A 478 29.44 -9.58 -26.56
C ARG A 478 28.69 -8.80 -25.49
N VAL A 479 29.40 -7.89 -24.84
CA VAL A 479 28.87 -7.07 -23.77
C VAL A 479 29.10 -5.60 -24.05
N SER A 480 28.10 -4.78 -23.76
CA SER A 480 28.18 -3.33 -23.83
C SER A 480 27.95 -2.71 -22.46
N LEU A 481 28.89 -1.84 -22.07
CA LEU A 481 28.95 -1.20 -20.78
C LEU A 481 28.39 0.21 -20.90
N MET A 482 27.29 0.47 -20.20
CA MET A 482 26.60 1.76 -20.21
C MET A 482 26.79 2.47 -18.87
N HIS A 483 27.14 3.75 -18.92
CA HIS A 483 27.17 4.63 -17.76
C HIS A 483 26.61 6.00 -18.12
N ALA A 484 25.75 6.54 -17.24
CA ALA A 484 25.25 7.90 -17.36
C ALA A 484 24.65 8.28 -18.74
N GLY A 485 23.92 7.37 -19.36
CA GLY A 485 23.30 7.59 -20.67
C GLY A 485 24.17 7.23 -21.87
N ARG A 486 25.46 6.92 -21.68
CA ARG A 486 26.44 6.66 -22.76
C ARG A 486 26.95 5.23 -22.73
N VAL A 487 27.26 4.69 -23.91
CA VAL A 487 28.03 3.44 -24.04
C VAL A 487 29.51 3.77 -23.89
N LEU A 488 30.16 3.17 -22.90
CA LEU A 488 31.59 3.34 -22.63
C LEU A 488 32.41 2.38 -23.51
N PHE A 489 32.04 1.10 -23.53
CA PHE A 489 32.72 0.06 -24.31
C PHE A 489 31.73 -0.99 -24.80
N SER A 490 32.05 -1.66 -25.92
CA SER A 490 31.28 -2.78 -26.45
C SER A 490 32.22 -3.80 -27.08
N ASP A 491 32.49 -4.91 -26.40
CA ASP A 491 33.43 -5.95 -26.85
C ASP A 491 33.13 -7.31 -26.18
N THR A 492 33.86 -8.36 -26.55
CA THR A 492 33.78 -9.66 -25.88
C THR A 492 34.25 -9.55 -24.43
N PRO A 493 33.67 -10.32 -23.47
CA PRO A 493 34.08 -10.29 -22.07
C PRO A 493 35.60 -10.46 -21.88
N ALA A 494 36.20 -11.45 -22.56
CA ALA A 494 37.64 -11.71 -22.48
C ALA A 494 38.49 -10.53 -23.00
N ALA A 495 38.06 -9.86 -24.07
CA ALA A 495 38.76 -8.69 -24.59
C ALA A 495 38.69 -7.49 -23.64
N LEU A 496 37.56 -7.29 -22.93
CA LEU A 496 37.44 -6.21 -21.94
C LEU A 496 38.39 -6.41 -20.75
N VAL A 497 38.50 -7.64 -20.25
CA VAL A 497 39.43 -8.02 -19.17
C VAL A 497 40.87 -7.80 -19.61
N ALA A 498 41.24 -8.32 -20.79
CA ALA A 498 42.59 -8.20 -21.34
C ALA A 498 42.99 -6.72 -21.58
N LYS A 499 42.09 -5.89 -22.13
CA LYS A 499 42.35 -4.46 -22.37
C LYS A 499 42.59 -3.67 -21.08
N ARG A 500 41.95 -4.06 -19.97
CA ARG A 500 42.11 -3.38 -18.67
C ARG A 500 43.27 -3.93 -17.84
N GLY A 501 43.69 -5.17 -18.09
CA GLY A 501 44.67 -5.87 -17.24
C GLY A 501 44.10 -6.26 -15.87
N ALA A 502 42.80 -6.53 -15.79
CA ALA A 502 42.12 -6.96 -14.57
C ALA A 502 42.15 -8.48 -14.39
N ALA A 503 41.93 -8.99 -13.18
CA ALA A 503 41.86 -10.44 -12.95
C ALA A 503 40.49 -11.01 -13.34
N THR A 504 39.43 -10.20 -13.24
CA THR A 504 38.04 -10.61 -13.51
C THR A 504 37.28 -9.57 -14.34
N LEU A 505 36.15 -9.97 -14.93
CA LEU A 505 35.26 -9.05 -15.65
C LEU A 505 34.68 -7.99 -14.70
N GLU A 506 34.40 -8.34 -13.45
CA GLU A 506 33.88 -7.40 -12.44
C GLU A 506 34.89 -6.29 -12.15
N GLU A 507 36.16 -6.63 -11.94
CA GLU A 507 37.22 -5.66 -11.70
C GLU A 507 37.41 -4.73 -12.91
N ALA A 508 37.39 -5.28 -14.12
CA ALA A 508 37.45 -4.49 -15.34
C ALA A 508 36.27 -3.50 -15.41
N PHE A 509 35.05 -3.98 -15.15
CA PHE A 509 33.82 -3.20 -15.16
C PHE A 509 33.85 -2.05 -14.15
N ILE A 510 34.22 -2.33 -12.89
CA ILE A 510 34.35 -1.32 -11.83
C ILE A 510 35.41 -0.28 -12.23
N GLY A 511 36.55 -0.72 -12.75
CA GLY A 511 37.61 0.19 -13.18
C GLY A 511 37.15 1.17 -14.25
N TYR A 512 36.43 0.71 -15.28
CA TYR A 512 35.88 1.59 -16.31
C TYR A 512 34.82 2.56 -15.76
N LEU A 513 34.00 2.13 -14.80
CA LEU A 513 33.02 2.99 -14.14
C LEU A 513 33.66 4.07 -13.27
N GLU A 514 34.67 3.72 -12.48
CA GLU A 514 35.37 4.66 -11.59
C GLU A 514 36.06 5.77 -12.40
N GLU A 515 36.70 5.41 -13.52
CA GLU A 515 37.32 6.37 -14.44
C GLU A 515 36.29 7.31 -15.07
N ALA A 516 35.15 6.78 -15.51
CA ALA A 516 34.06 7.59 -16.06
C ALA A 516 33.45 8.53 -15.01
N VAL A 517 33.35 8.11 -13.75
CA VAL A 517 32.90 8.96 -12.63
C VAL A 517 33.93 10.02 -12.27
N ALA A 518 35.22 9.68 -12.28
CA ALA A 518 36.32 10.61 -12.01
C ALA A 518 36.39 11.72 -13.07
N ALA A 519 36.35 11.36 -14.36
CA ALA A 519 36.34 12.31 -15.46
C ALA A 519 35.16 13.29 -15.39
N ARG A 520 34.01 12.85 -14.85
CA ARG A 520 32.83 13.70 -14.66
C ARG A 520 32.89 14.57 -13.41
N ARG A 521 33.53 14.09 -12.33
CA ARG A 521 33.81 14.92 -11.15
C ARG A 521 34.78 16.05 -11.47
N GLU A 522 35.75 15.81 -12.36
CA GLU A 522 36.65 16.85 -12.85
C GLU A 522 35.93 17.90 -13.73
N SER A 523 34.88 17.52 -14.45
CA SER A 523 34.03 18.48 -15.19
C SER A 523 33.04 19.25 -14.30
N ASP A 524 32.61 18.65 -13.19
CA ASP A 524 31.64 19.24 -12.24
C ASP A 524 32.32 19.93 -11.03
N ALA A 525 33.66 19.96 -10.97
CA ALA A 525 34.44 20.55 -9.87
C ALA A 525 34.50 22.08 -9.94
N ALA A 526 33.38 22.73 -9.65
CA ALA A 526 33.31 24.12 -9.21
C ALA A 526 32.50 24.21 -7.90
N ALA A 527 32.94 23.50 -6.86
CA ALA A 527 32.52 23.76 -5.48
C ALA A 527 33.62 23.32 -4.51
N PRO A 528 34.02 24.17 -3.54
CA PRO A 528 35.10 23.84 -2.62
C PRO A 528 34.66 22.84 -1.53
N ASP A 529 35.45 21.79 -1.37
CA ASP A 529 35.34 20.78 -0.29
C ASP A 529 36.04 21.33 0.97
N ASP A 530 35.27 21.96 1.86
CA ASP A 530 35.78 22.50 3.12
C ASP A 530 35.92 21.36 4.15
N ARG A 531 37.00 20.59 4.02
CA ARG A 531 37.35 19.50 4.93
C ARG A 531 37.94 20.07 6.22
N ARG A 532 37.16 20.07 7.29
CA ARG A 532 37.69 20.19 8.67
C ARG A 532 37.64 18.85 9.40
N PRO A 533 38.74 18.42 10.04
CA PRO A 533 38.73 17.26 10.93
C PRO A 533 37.92 17.60 12.20
N VAL A 534 36.98 16.73 12.56
CA VAL A 534 36.22 16.81 13.81
C VAL A 534 36.96 16.01 14.90
N PRO A 535 37.02 16.46 16.17
CA PRO A 535 37.79 15.81 17.23
C PRO A 535 37.22 14.43 17.62
N PRO A 536 38.03 13.57 18.28
CA PRO A 536 37.63 12.21 18.66
C PRO A 536 36.54 12.22 19.74
N PRO A 537 35.77 11.11 19.86
CA PRO A 537 34.54 11.07 20.63
C PRO A 537 34.77 11.14 22.15
N ALA A 538 33.92 11.90 22.85
CA ALA A 538 33.66 11.67 24.27
C ALA A 538 32.74 10.45 24.41
N ALA A 539 33.05 9.59 25.39
CA ALA A 539 32.31 8.36 25.66
C ALA A 539 30.79 8.63 25.80
N PRO A 540 29.93 7.74 25.27
CA PRO A 540 28.49 7.90 25.36
C PRO A 540 28.07 7.91 26.84
N SER A 541 27.50 9.04 27.28
CA SER A 541 26.85 9.16 28.58
C SER A 541 25.66 8.21 28.62
N GLY A 542 25.85 7.08 29.28
CA GLY A 542 24.86 6.03 29.48
C GLY A 542 23.73 6.49 30.40
N GLU A 543 22.74 7.18 29.85
CA GLU A 543 21.38 7.13 30.38
C GLU A 543 20.48 6.54 29.29
N ARG A 544 20.66 5.24 29.04
CA ARG A 544 19.72 4.46 28.23
C ARG A 544 18.41 4.39 29.02
N ALA A 545 17.45 5.23 28.64
CA ALA A 545 16.16 5.36 29.31
C ALA A 545 15.52 3.99 29.60
N GLU A 546 15.60 3.59 30.86
CA GLU A 546 15.03 2.36 31.38
C GLU A 546 13.50 2.35 31.22
N GLY A 547 12.98 1.21 30.77
CA GLY A 547 11.78 0.60 31.33
C GLY A 547 10.42 1.31 31.24
N ARG A 548 10.24 2.42 30.52
CA ARG A 548 8.90 3.03 30.40
C ARG A 548 8.00 2.22 29.45
N PHE A 549 6.84 1.79 29.95
CA PHE A 549 5.80 1.10 29.17
C PHE A 549 5.22 1.97 28.05
N PHE A 550 5.31 3.30 28.19
CA PHE A 550 4.82 4.28 27.22
C PHE A 550 5.74 5.50 27.15
N ASN A 551 6.05 5.96 25.93
CA ASN A 551 6.88 7.11 25.64
C ASN A 551 6.16 8.05 24.64
N PRO A 552 5.70 9.24 25.09
CA PRO A 552 4.97 10.17 24.23
C PRO A 552 5.82 10.69 23.06
N ARG A 553 7.16 10.72 23.18
CA ARG A 553 8.03 11.14 22.06
C ARG A 553 7.94 10.18 20.88
N ARG A 554 7.82 8.87 21.14
CA ARG A 554 7.67 7.85 20.09
C ARG A 554 6.30 7.94 19.43
N MET A 555 5.24 8.07 20.23
CA MET A 555 3.87 8.30 19.73
C MET A 555 3.80 9.55 18.83
N LEU A 556 4.35 10.68 19.29
CA LEU A 556 4.38 11.93 18.53
C LEU A 556 5.22 11.84 17.26
N SER A 557 6.17 10.90 17.18
CA SER A 557 6.96 10.67 15.96
C SER A 557 6.10 10.06 14.85
N TYR A 558 5.24 9.08 15.18
CA TYR A 558 4.23 8.56 14.26
C TYR A 558 3.17 9.61 13.90
N SER A 559 2.74 10.42 14.87
CA SER A 559 1.81 11.53 14.60
C SER A 559 2.38 12.55 13.62
N ARG A 560 3.67 12.92 13.78
CA ARG A 560 4.35 13.81 12.85
C ARG A 560 4.53 13.19 11.46
N LEU A 561 4.89 11.90 11.40
CA LEU A 561 4.98 11.15 10.16
C LEU A 561 3.64 11.21 9.41
N GLU A 562 2.54 10.82 10.06
CA GLU A 562 1.23 10.76 9.45
C GLU A 562 0.70 12.16 9.04
N ALA A 563 0.99 13.19 9.83
CA ALA A 563 0.68 14.58 9.46
C ALA A 563 1.45 15.06 8.21
N LEU A 564 2.73 14.66 8.06
CA LEU A 564 3.50 14.96 6.86
C LEU A 564 2.94 14.24 5.64
N GLU A 565 2.52 12.99 5.79
CA GLU A 565 1.88 12.24 4.71
C GLU A 565 0.55 12.86 4.30
N LEU A 566 -0.31 13.22 5.26
CA LEU A 566 -1.57 13.91 5.00
C LEU A 566 -1.37 15.24 4.28
N ARG A 567 -0.36 16.02 4.69
CA ARG A 567 -0.04 17.31 4.05
C ARG A 567 0.46 17.13 2.60
N ARG A 568 1.17 16.03 2.31
CA ARG A 568 1.72 15.73 0.97
C ARG A 568 0.75 14.96 0.07
N ASP A 569 -0.37 14.49 0.61
CA ASP A 569 -1.47 13.83 -0.12
C ASP A 569 -2.69 14.77 -0.21
N PRO A 570 -2.66 15.76 -1.12
CA PRO A 570 -3.73 16.76 -1.21
C PRO A 570 -5.07 16.14 -1.63
N ILE A 571 -5.05 15.04 -2.36
CA ILE A 571 -6.26 14.32 -2.79
C ILE A 571 -6.98 13.77 -1.55
N ARG A 572 -6.24 13.07 -0.69
CA ARG A 572 -6.79 12.54 0.56
C ARG A 572 -7.34 13.64 1.47
N ALA A 573 -6.59 14.73 1.67
CA ALA A 573 -7.02 15.83 2.53
C ALA A 573 -8.25 16.56 1.96
N THR A 574 -8.29 16.80 0.65
CA THR A 574 -9.41 17.44 -0.04
C THR A 574 -10.65 16.57 0.01
N LEU A 575 -10.53 15.27 -0.28
CA LEU A 575 -11.64 14.32 -0.19
C LEU A 575 -12.21 14.27 1.23
N ALA A 576 -11.36 14.34 2.25
CA ALA A 576 -11.79 14.31 3.64
C ALA A 576 -12.62 15.54 4.04
N LEU A 577 -12.17 16.74 3.66
CA LEU A 577 -12.81 18.00 4.03
C LEU A 577 -13.97 18.34 3.09
N VAL A 578 -13.68 18.48 1.79
CA VAL A 578 -14.67 18.91 0.78
C VAL A 578 -15.72 17.82 0.55
N GLY A 579 -15.31 16.55 0.52
CA GLY A 579 -16.24 15.44 0.32
C GLY A 579 -17.32 15.37 1.39
N SER A 580 -16.98 15.61 2.66
CA SER A 580 -17.96 15.67 3.75
C SER A 580 -18.95 16.82 3.56
N LEU A 581 -18.44 18.02 3.25
CA LEU A 581 -19.30 19.20 3.07
C LEU A 581 -20.23 19.04 1.87
N LEU A 582 -19.73 18.50 0.76
CA LEU A 582 -20.55 18.19 -0.42
C LEU A 582 -21.65 17.16 -0.08
N LEU A 583 -21.29 16.07 0.61
CA LEU A 583 -22.27 15.07 1.04
C LEU A 583 -23.29 15.66 2.01
N MET A 584 -22.90 16.59 2.89
CA MET A 584 -23.81 17.29 3.78
C MET A 584 -24.82 18.15 2.99
N VAL A 585 -24.38 18.86 1.95
CA VAL A 585 -25.26 19.60 1.02
C VAL A 585 -26.22 18.65 0.31
N ILE A 586 -25.70 17.57 -0.26
CA ILE A 586 -26.51 16.58 -0.97
C ILE A 586 -27.55 15.93 -0.05
N MET A 587 -27.16 15.50 1.16
CA MET A 587 -28.09 14.86 2.09
C MET A 587 -29.04 15.85 2.75
N GLY A 588 -28.59 17.07 3.05
CA GLY A 588 -29.41 18.11 3.66
C GLY A 588 -30.55 18.54 2.75
N TYR A 589 -30.26 18.90 1.50
CA TYR A 589 -31.31 19.30 0.53
C TYR A 589 -31.97 18.10 -0.17
N GLY A 590 -31.25 16.98 -0.33
CA GLY A 590 -31.74 15.82 -1.07
C GLY A 590 -32.73 14.95 -0.28
N ILE A 591 -32.65 14.94 1.04
CA ILE A 591 -33.62 14.24 1.91
C ILE A 591 -34.67 15.26 2.38
N ASN A 592 -35.32 15.98 1.46
CA ASN A 592 -36.40 16.89 1.85
C ASN A 592 -37.74 16.13 1.92
N MET A 593 -38.34 16.08 3.12
CA MET A 593 -39.69 15.52 3.34
C MET A 593 -40.72 16.62 3.56
N ASP A 594 -40.32 17.89 3.46
CA ASP A 594 -41.21 19.03 3.67
C ASP A 594 -42.31 19.05 2.59
N VAL A 595 -43.53 19.26 3.05
CA VAL A 595 -44.73 19.27 2.23
C VAL A 595 -45.07 20.72 1.96
N GLU A 596 -44.46 21.29 0.93
CA GLU A 596 -44.78 22.61 0.39
C GLU A 596 -45.24 22.46 -1.07
N ASP A 597 -46.13 23.36 -1.52
CA ASP A 597 -46.64 23.42 -2.90
C ASP A 597 -47.31 22.12 -3.43
N LEU A 598 -48.11 21.43 -2.62
CA LEU A 598 -48.82 20.23 -3.08
C LEU A 598 -49.83 20.56 -4.17
N SER A 599 -49.70 19.96 -5.34
CA SER A 599 -50.70 20.06 -6.38
C SER A 599 -52.02 19.41 -5.93
N PHE A 600 -53.09 20.19 -5.89
CA PHE A 600 -54.42 19.68 -5.62
C PHE A 600 -55.44 20.16 -6.64
N ALA A 601 -56.48 19.37 -6.86
CA ALA A 601 -57.64 19.78 -7.64
C ALA A 601 -58.91 19.18 -7.05
N VAL A 602 -60.04 19.80 -7.37
CA VAL A 602 -61.35 19.43 -6.82
C VAL A 602 -62.28 18.98 -7.94
N LEU A 603 -62.92 17.83 -7.75
CA LEU A 603 -64.09 17.38 -8.48
C LEU A 603 -65.35 17.90 -7.74
N ASP A 604 -65.81 19.09 -8.10
CA ASP A 604 -66.98 19.72 -7.48
C ASP A 604 -68.27 19.36 -8.22
N ARG A 605 -69.05 18.41 -7.67
CA ARG A 605 -70.37 18.02 -8.20
C ARG A 605 -71.53 18.82 -7.63
N ASP A 606 -71.28 19.64 -6.60
CA ASP A 606 -72.31 20.47 -5.96
C ASP A 606 -72.41 21.84 -6.62
N GLN A 607 -71.26 22.41 -7.02
CA GLN A 607 -71.12 23.70 -7.71
C GLN A 607 -71.87 24.87 -7.01
N THR A 608 -71.98 24.82 -5.69
CA THR A 608 -72.63 25.87 -4.88
C THR A 608 -71.63 26.89 -4.35
N THR A 609 -72.13 27.99 -3.78
CA THR A 609 -71.27 28.95 -3.06
C THR A 609 -70.59 28.30 -1.86
N VAL A 610 -71.21 27.29 -1.25
CA VAL A 610 -70.66 26.58 -0.07
C VAL A 610 -69.55 25.63 -0.49
N SER A 611 -69.69 24.92 -1.61
CA SER A 611 -68.62 24.05 -2.14
C SER A 611 -67.40 24.85 -2.57
N ARG A 612 -67.61 26.01 -3.22
CA ARG A 612 -66.52 26.93 -3.60
C ARG A 612 -65.80 27.54 -2.40
N ASP A 613 -66.53 27.90 -1.35
CA ASP A 613 -65.94 28.40 -0.11
C ASP A 613 -65.05 27.34 0.57
N TYR A 614 -65.47 26.07 0.56
CA TYR A 614 -64.65 24.96 1.05
C TYR A 614 -63.34 24.83 0.26
N THR A 615 -63.41 24.87 -1.08
CA THR A 615 -62.23 24.83 -1.95
C THR A 615 -61.30 26.02 -1.73
N LEU A 616 -61.85 27.23 -1.63
CA LEU A 616 -61.08 28.46 -1.39
C LEU A 616 -60.35 28.44 -0.03
N ASN A 617 -60.93 27.79 0.98
CA ASN A 617 -60.28 27.62 2.28
C ASN A 617 -59.01 26.77 2.18
N LEU A 618 -59.03 25.71 1.36
CA LEU A 618 -57.84 24.92 1.05
C LEU A 618 -56.85 25.67 0.15
N ALA A 619 -57.33 26.34 -0.90
CA ALA A 619 -56.49 27.09 -1.84
C ALA A 619 -55.76 28.27 -1.18
N GLY A 620 -56.31 28.83 -0.10
CA GLY A 620 -55.69 29.91 0.68
C GLY A 620 -54.55 29.47 1.60
N SER A 621 -54.25 28.17 1.67
CA SER A 621 -53.18 27.61 2.50
C SER A 621 -51.84 27.59 1.77
N ARG A 622 -50.74 27.87 2.47
CA ARG A 622 -49.36 27.83 1.91
C ARG A 622 -48.92 26.43 1.45
N TYR A 623 -49.64 25.39 1.85
CA TYR A 623 -49.26 23.99 1.61
C TYR A 623 -49.79 23.44 0.29
N PHE A 624 -50.74 24.12 -0.36
CA PHE A 624 -51.51 23.60 -1.50
C PHE A 624 -51.51 24.57 -2.67
N VAL A 625 -51.24 24.07 -3.87
CA VAL A 625 -51.32 24.80 -5.13
C VAL A 625 -52.48 24.24 -5.94
N GLU A 626 -53.52 25.06 -6.09
CA GLU A 626 -54.72 24.68 -6.85
C GLU A 626 -54.36 24.54 -8.35
N GLN A 627 -54.68 23.38 -8.90
CA GLN A 627 -54.60 23.09 -10.33
C GLN A 627 -55.99 23.18 -10.97
N ALA A 628 -56.05 23.09 -12.30
CA ALA A 628 -57.32 23.09 -13.01
C ALA A 628 -58.31 22.06 -12.40
N PRO A 629 -59.61 22.41 -12.24
CA PRO A 629 -60.62 21.52 -11.66
C PRO A 629 -60.70 20.17 -12.36
N ILE A 630 -61.06 19.13 -11.60
CA ILE A 630 -61.18 17.76 -12.12
C ILE A 630 -62.51 17.64 -12.88
N ILE A 631 -62.45 17.04 -14.07
CA ILE A 631 -63.63 16.92 -14.95
C ILE A 631 -64.48 15.70 -14.56
N ASP A 632 -63.85 14.54 -14.40
CA ASP A 632 -64.49 13.26 -14.07
C ASP A 632 -63.51 12.31 -13.35
N TYR A 633 -63.95 11.09 -13.03
CA TYR A 633 -63.10 10.11 -12.37
C TYR A 633 -61.95 9.58 -13.24
N GLU A 634 -62.10 9.58 -14.56
CA GLU A 634 -61.03 9.13 -15.46
C GLU A 634 -59.91 10.18 -15.52
N ASP A 635 -60.28 11.47 -15.52
CA ASP A 635 -59.36 12.60 -15.37
C ASP A 635 -58.66 12.59 -14.00
N LEU A 636 -59.40 12.33 -12.92
CA LEU A 636 -58.85 12.17 -11.57
C LEU A 636 -57.78 11.08 -11.55
N ASP A 637 -58.13 9.86 -11.97
CA ASP A 637 -57.24 8.71 -11.95
C ASP A 637 -56.01 8.94 -12.84
N ARG A 638 -56.21 9.50 -14.04
CA ARG A 638 -55.12 9.81 -14.98
C ARG A 638 -54.12 10.80 -14.37
N ARG A 639 -54.61 11.89 -13.78
CA ARG A 639 -53.76 12.95 -13.21
C ARG A 639 -53.08 12.52 -11.92
N MET A 640 -53.73 11.70 -11.10
CA MET A 640 -53.09 11.06 -9.94
C MET A 640 -52.00 10.07 -10.37
N ARG A 641 -52.26 9.23 -11.39
CA ARG A 641 -51.26 8.28 -11.92
C ARG A 641 -50.08 8.96 -12.61
N ALA A 642 -50.32 10.08 -13.29
CA ALA A 642 -49.28 10.86 -13.94
C ALA A 642 -48.43 11.66 -12.94
N GLY A 643 -48.86 11.78 -11.68
CA GLY A 643 -48.22 12.61 -10.66
C GLY A 643 -48.53 14.10 -10.79
N ASP A 644 -49.51 14.47 -11.64
CA ASP A 644 -49.96 15.86 -11.79
C ASP A 644 -50.69 16.37 -10.53
N LEU A 645 -51.30 15.45 -9.78
CA LEU A 645 -52.02 15.73 -8.52
C LEU A 645 -51.46 14.86 -7.39
N SER A 646 -51.14 15.51 -6.26
CA SER A 646 -50.78 14.83 -5.01
C SER A 646 -51.99 14.64 -4.08
N LEU A 647 -53.02 15.48 -4.25
CA LEU A 647 -54.30 15.43 -3.55
C LEU A 647 -55.44 15.69 -4.54
N ALA A 648 -56.43 14.82 -4.59
CA ALA A 648 -57.71 15.10 -5.24
C ALA A 648 -58.82 15.16 -4.19
N LEU A 649 -59.72 16.13 -4.29
CA LEU A 649 -60.92 16.23 -3.46
C LEU A 649 -62.17 16.01 -4.28
N GLU A 650 -63.17 15.32 -3.73
CA GLU A 650 -64.48 15.15 -4.34
C GLU A 650 -65.55 15.68 -3.41
N ILE A 651 -66.31 16.66 -3.91
CA ILE A 651 -67.46 17.21 -3.23
C ILE A 651 -68.71 16.57 -3.84
N PRO A 652 -69.54 15.84 -3.06
CA PRO A 652 -70.70 15.14 -3.58
C PRO A 652 -71.82 16.11 -3.99
N PRO A 653 -72.76 15.71 -4.86
CA PRO A 653 -73.90 16.54 -5.22
C PRO A 653 -74.82 16.77 -4.02
N GLY A 654 -75.31 17.99 -3.83
CA GLY A 654 -76.19 18.36 -2.72
C GLY A 654 -75.47 18.71 -1.42
N PHE A 655 -74.14 18.76 -1.43
CA PHE A 655 -73.27 19.12 -0.31
C PHE A 655 -73.72 20.41 0.40
N GLY A 656 -73.88 21.53 -0.32
CA GLY A 656 -74.27 22.81 0.28
C GLY A 656 -75.66 22.79 0.91
N ARG A 657 -76.60 22.04 0.31
CA ARG A 657 -77.96 21.87 0.85
C ARG A 657 -77.95 21.09 2.16
N ASP A 658 -77.15 20.04 2.23
CA ASP A 658 -77.12 19.13 3.37
C ASP A 658 -76.33 19.74 4.54
N VAL A 659 -75.25 20.48 4.27
CA VAL A 659 -74.55 21.34 5.24
C VAL A 659 -75.50 22.39 5.84
N ALA A 660 -76.27 23.10 5.02
CA ALA A 660 -77.21 24.13 5.49
C ALA A 660 -78.34 23.58 6.39
N ARG A 661 -78.65 22.28 6.27
CA ARG A 661 -79.66 21.58 7.09
C ARG A 661 -79.07 20.92 8.33
N GLY A 662 -77.77 21.09 8.59
CA GLY A 662 -77.08 20.42 9.69
C GLY A 662 -77.02 18.90 9.54
N ARG A 663 -77.12 18.37 8.32
CA ARG A 663 -76.97 16.94 8.04
C ARG A 663 -75.48 16.60 7.88
N PRO A 664 -75.02 15.44 8.36
CA PRO A 664 -73.65 15.01 8.14
C PRO A 664 -73.40 14.78 6.64
N VAL A 665 -72.29 15.33 6.14
CA VAL A 665 -71.84 15.20 4.75
C VAL A 665 -70.46 14.52 4.71
N GLN A 666 -70.16 13.81 3.62
CA GLN A 666 -68.87 13.15 3.42
C GLN A 666 -68.19 13.76 2.19
N ILE A 667 -66.93 14.15 2.34
CA ILE A 667 -66.08 14.62 1.24
C ILE A 667 -65.03 13.54 1.02
N GLY A 668 -64.78 13.18 -0.23
CA GLY A 668 -63.70 12.27 -0.57
C GLY A 668 -62.37 13.01 -0.67
N ALA A 669 -61.30 12.40 -0.17
CA ALA A 669 -59.92 12.87 -0.35
C ALA A 669 -59.05 11.71 -0.81
N TRP A 670 -58.49 11.80 -2.01
CA TRP A 670 -57.56 10.83 -2.59
C TRP A 670 -56.16 11.41 -2.47
N ILE A 671 -55.30 10.73 -1.73
CA ILE A 671 -53.93 11.18 -1.43
C ILE A 671 -52.96 10.19 -2.09
N ASP A 672 -51.91 10.69 -2.71
CA ASP A 672 -50.81 9.83 -3.18
C ASP A 672 -50.09 9.17 -2.00
N GLY A 673 -50.31 7.87 -1.85
CA GLY A 673 -49.74 7.02 -0.80
C GLY A 673 -48.38 6.41 -1.12
N SER A 674 -47.76 6.75 -2.26
CA SER A 674 -46.46 6.21 -2.67
C SER A 674 -45.33 6.46 -1.64
N MET A 675 -45.47 7.53 -0.85
CA MET A 675 -44.62 7.86 0.30
C MET A 675 -45.47 8.01 1.58
N PRO A 676 -45.58 6.97 2.43
CA PRO A 676 -46.50 6.95 3.57
C PRO A 676 -46.36 8.14 4.54
N ALA A 677 -45.13 8.56 4.87
CA ALA A 677 -44.90 9.68 5.78
C ALA A 677 -45.41 11.02 5.21
N ARG A 678 -45.24 11.22 3.90
CA ARG A 678 -45.76 12.40 3.20
C ARG A 678 -47.29 12.36 3.14
N ALA A 679 -47.85 11.20 2.82
CA ALA A 679 -49.29 10.97 2.73
C ALA A 679 -50.01 11.18 4.08
N GLU A 680 -49.44 10.70 5.19
CA GLU A 680 -49.94 10.95 6.55
C GLU A 680 -49.93 12.44 6.89
N THR A 681 -48.88 13.16 6.48
CA THR A 681 -48.80 14.61 6.65
C THR A 681 -49.89 15.34 5.86
N VAL A 682 -50.11 14.96 4.58
CA VAL A 682 -51.20 15.52 3.75
C VAL A 682 -52.57 15.22 4.38
N SER A 683 -52.77 13.98 4.84
CA SER A 683 -54.01 13.54 5.52
C SER A 683 -54.28 14.39 6.75
N GLY A 684 -53.27 14.60 7.59
CA GLY A 684 -53.37 15.46 8.78
C GLY A 684 -53.75 16.90 8.44
N TYR A 685 -53.16 17.49 7.39
CA TYR A 685 -53.52 18.85 6.95
C TYR A 685 -54.95 18.93 6.41
N VAL A 686 -55.37 17.99 5.56
CA VAL A 686 -56.74 17.95 5.02
C VAL A 686 -57.77 17.80 6.15
N GLN A 687 -57.53 16.90 7.11
CA GLN A 687 -58.40 16.71 8.27
C GLN A 687 -58.44 17.95 9.17
N GLY A 688 -57.29 18.61 9.39
CA GLY A 688 -57.20 19.85 10.17
C GLY A 688 -57.99 20.99 9.53
N MET A 689 -57.81 21.23 8.23
CA MET A 689 -58.54 22.27 7.49
C MET A 689 -60.05 21.97 7.44
N HIS A 690 -60.43 20.71 7.20
CA HIS A 690 -61.83 20.30 7.24
C HIS A 690 -62.48 20.61 8.60
N SER A 691 -61.78 20.28 9.69
CA SER A 691 -62.25 20.55 11.06
C SER A 691 -62.36 22.05 11.34
N GLN A 692 -61.39 22.86 10.87
CA GLN A 692 -61.43 24.31 10.99
C GLN A 692 -62.58 24.93 10.20
N TRP A 693 -62.83 24.45 8.98
CA TRP A 693 -63.95 24.90 8.16
C TRP A 693 -65.29 24.57 8.83
N LEU A 694 -65.46 23.35 9.36
CA LEU A 694 -66.64 22.98 10.14
C LEU A 694 -66.84 23.86 11.38
N ALA A 695 -65.76 24.16 12.11
CA ALA A 695 -65.82 25.05 13.28
C ALA A 695 -66.27 26.47 12.91
N SER A 696 -65.85 26.98 11.73
CA SER A 696 -66.30 28.30 11.24
C SER A 696 -67.80 28.34 10.87
N ARG A 697 -68.41 27.16 10.63
CA ARG A 697 -69.81 27.00 10.23
C ARG A 697 -70.75 26.66 11.40
N SER A 698 -70.22 26.12 12.50
CA SER A 698 -71.01 25.81 13.70
C SER A 698 -71.22 27.05 14.57
N GLN A 699 -72.48 27.37 14.92
CA GLN A 699 -72.81 28.40 15.92
C GLN A 699 -72.70 27.89 17.37
N THR A 700 -72.45 26.60 17.57
CA THR A 700 -72.30 25.99 18.89
C THR A 700 -70.81 25.84 19.20
N PRO A 701 -70.27 26.45 20.26
CA PRO A 701 -68.87 26.27 20.64
C PRO A 701 -68.64 24.80 21.00
N GLY A 702 -67.64 24.16 20.38
CA GLY A 702 -67.21 22.82 20.73
C GLY A 702 -66.75 22.76 22.19
N LEU A 703 -67.17 21.74 22.93
CA LEU A 703 -66.94 21.64 24.39
C LEU A 703 -65.46 21.46 24.78
N ALA A 704 -64.58 21.05 23.86
CA ALA A 704 -63.13 21.06 24.02
C ALA A 704 -62.42 20.90 22.67
N THR A 705 -61.28 21.57 22.50
CA THR A 705 -60.37 21.44 21.36
C THR A 705 -58.99 21.00 21.84
N ILE A 706 -58.41 19.98 21.21
CA ILE A 706 -57.03 19.57 21.44
C ILE A 706 -56.14 20.34 20.47
N GLU A 707 -55.26 21.19 20.99
CA GLU A 707 -54.25 21.89 20.19
C GLU A 707 -52.92 21.14 20.26
N THR A 708 -52.53 20.54 19.13
CA THR A 708 -51.21 19.91 18.99
C THR A 708 -50.16 20.98 18.70
N ARG A 709 -49.14 21.09 19.56
CA ARG A 709 -48.02 22.03 19.39
C ARG A 709 -46.69 21.30 19.48
N PHE A 710 -45.88 21.36 18.42
CA PHE A 710 -44.53 20.80 18.43
C PHE A 710 -43.56 21.75 19.15
N ARG A 711 -42.84 21.24 20.15
CA ARG A 711 -42.03 22.07 21.05
C ARG A 711 -40.66 22.49 20.50
N TYR A 712 -40.03 21.65 19.67
CA TYR A 712 -38.64 21.85 19.23
C TYR A 712 -38.49 22.10 17.73
N ASN A 713 -39.50 21.73 16.94
CA ASN A 713 -39.59 22.04 15.51
C ASN A 713 -41.05 22.36 15.17
N PRO A 714 -41.55 23.57 15.51
CA PRO A 714 -42.96 23.95 15.35
C PRO A 714 -43.47 23.81 13.91
N ASP A 715 -42.63 24.16 12.94
CA ASP A 715 -42.93 24.11 11.51
C ASP A 715 -42.60 22.76 10.86
N VAL A 716 -42.07 21.79 11.64
CA VAL A 716 -41.73 20.43 11.19
C VAL A 716 -40.75 20.42 10.00
N GLU A 717 -39.87 21.43 9.90
CA GLU A 717 -38.89 21.54 8.81
C GLU A 717 -37.89 20.39 8.83
N SER A 718 -37.71 19.75 7.67
CA SER A 718 -36.83 18.61 7.45
C SER A 718 -35.37 18.99 7.69
N LEU A 719 -34.96 20.19 7.25
CA LEU A 719 -33.60 20.70 7.43
C LEU A 719 -33.20 20.77 8.92
N LYS A 720 -34.09 21.28 9.78
CA LYS A 720 -33.85 21.38 11.24
C LYS A 720 -33.68 20.02 11.92
N ALA A 721 -34.22 18.94 11.34
CA ALA A 721 -34.11 17.58 11.88
C ALA A 721 -32.96 16.76 11.27
N ILE A 722 -32.72 16.89 9.96
CA ILE A 722 -31.81 16.05 9.19
C ILE A 722 -30.37 16.54 9.27
N VAL A 723 -30.15 17.86 9.17
CA VAL A 723 -28.79 18.43 9.15
C VAL A 723 -28.01 18.06 10.43
N PRO A 724 -28.56 18.21 11.66
CA PRO A 724 -27.89 17.73 12.87
C PRO A 724 -27.67 16.21 12.91
N ALA A 725 -28.50 15.43 12.22
CA ALA A 725 -28.42 13.97 12.20
C ALA A 725 -27.36 13.44 11.21
N VAL A 726 -27.07 14.19 10.15
CA VAL A 726 -26.06 13.83 9.13
C VAL A 726 -24.64 14.08 9.64
N ILE A 727 -24.41 15.10 10.48
CA ILE A 727 -23.08 15.44 11.02
C ILE A 727 -22.39 14.21 11.69
N PRO A 728 -23.02 13.46 12.61
CA PRO A 728 -22.46 12.23 13.18
C PRO A 728 -22.04 11.18 12.14
N ILE A 729 -22.79 11.02 11.06
CA ILE A 729 -22.51 9.99 10.03
C ILE A 729 -21.27 10.37 9.23
N LEU A 730 -21.18 11.63 8.81
CA LEU A 730 -20.04 12.14 8.04
C LEU A 730 -18.76 12.16 8.89
N LEU A 731 -18.88 12.49 10.18
CA LEU A 731 -17.77 12.41 11.15
C LEU A 731 -17.34 10.99 11.51
N LEU A 732 -18.18 9.99 11.24
CA LEU A 732 -17.80 8.59 11.39
C LEU A 732 -17.09 8.08 10.13
N LEU A 733 -17.77 8.20 8.99
CA LEU A 733 -17.41 7.52 7.75
C LEU A 733 -15.98 7.85 7.30
N ILE A 734 -15.71 9.13 7.09
CA ILE A 734 -14.45 9.58 6.50
C ILE A 734 -13.27 9.40 7.46
N PRO A 735 -13.34 9.86 8.73
CA PRO A 735 -12.24 9.66 9.68
C PRO A 735 -11.94 8.19 9.98
N ALA A 736 -12.97 7.33 10.14
CA ALA A 736 -12.77 5.90 10.35
C ALA A 736 -12.08 5.25 9.14
N MET A 737 -12.55 5.56 7.92
CA MET A 737 -11.96 5.04 6.68
C MET A 737 -10.48 5.44 6.54
N LEU A 738 -10.15 6.70 6.79
CA LEU A 738 -8.77 7.19 6.70
C LEU A 738 -7.86 6.60 7.78
N ALA A 739 -8.37 6.46 9.01
CA ALA A 739 -7.65 5.80 10.10
C ALA A 739 -7.38 4.33 9.77
N ALA A 740 -8.35 3.60 9.20
CA ALA A 740 -8.16 2.23 8.75
C ALA A 740 -7.07 2.14 7.67
N LEU A 741 -7.13 3.04 6.68
CA LEU A 741 -6.20 3.12 5.57
C LEU A 741 -4.77 3.40 6.02
N SER A 742 -4.57 4.19 7.09
CA SER A 742 -3.25 4.54 7.62
C SER A 742 -2.41 3.35 8.06
N VAL A 743 -3.04 2.30 8.60
CA VAL A 743 -2.37 1.09 9.06
C VAL A 743 -2.25 0.07 7.92
N VAL A 744 -3.32 -0.06 7.12
CA VAL A 744 -3.35 -1.02 6.01
C VAL A 744 -2.35 -0.65 4.91
N ARG A 745 -2.16 0.65 4.66
CA ARG A 745 -1.10 1.15 3.76
C ARG A 745 0.29 0.67 4.21
N GLU A 746 0.60 0.69 5.50
CA GLU A 746 1.89 0.19 6.00
C GLU A 746 2.01 -1.34 5.88
N LYS A 747 0.89 -2.07 6.03
CA LYS A 747 0.87 -3.53 5.79
C LYS A 747 1.15 -3.87 4.33
N GLU A 748 0.53 -3.15 3.40
CA GLU A 748 0.75 -3.37 1.97
C GLU A 748 2.15 -2.94 1.49
N LEU A 749 2.65 -1.80 1.98
CA LEU A 749 3.98 -1.29 1.61
C LEU A 749 5.13 -2.04 2.31
N GLY A 750 4.82 -2.82 3.35
CA GLY A 750 5.81 -3.57 4.15
C GLY A 750 6.46 -2.76 5.28
N SER A 751 6.22 -1.44 5.36
CA SER A 751 6.77 -0.58 6.43
C SER A 751 6.22 -0.90 7.81
N ILE A 752 5.14 -1.71 7.91
CA ILE A 752 4.64 -2.28 9.17
C ILE A 752 5.71 -3.07 9.92
N ILE A 753 6.75 -3.55 9.24
CA ILE A 753 7.85 -4.26 9.88
C ILE A 753 8.59 -3.40 10.91
N ASN A 754 8.59 -2.07 10.72
CA ASN A 754 9.12 -1.11 11.69
C ASN A 754 8.36 -1.21 13.03
N LEU A 755 7.06 -1.52 13.05
CA LEU A 755 6.32 -1.77 14.31
C LEU A 755 6.84 -2.99 15.07
N TYR A 756 7.37 -3.99 14.36
CA TYR A 756 7.80 -5.26 14.95
C TYR A 756 9.21 -5.18 15.53
N VAL A 757 10.14 -4.54 14.82
CA VAL A 757 11.56 -4.54 15.18
C VAL A 757 12.03 -3.29 15.94
N THR A 758 11.23 -2.23 16.00
CA THR A 758 11.58 -1.01 16.72
C THR A 758 10.98 -1.00 18.13
N PRO A 759 11.43 -0.12 19.04
CA PRO A 759 10.97 -0.14 20.44
C PRO A 759 9.55 0.41 20.64
N ILE A 760 8.82 0.74 19.57
CA ILE A 760 7.44 1.24 19.62
C ILE A 760 6.48 0.18 20.18
N THR A 761 5.50 0.60 20.97
CA THR A 761 4.41 -0.26 21.43
C THR A 761 3.18 -0.14 20.52
N LYS A 762 2.29 -1.13 20.58
CA LYS A 762 1.03 -1.12 19.82
C LYS A 762 0.19 0.12 20.15
N LEU A 763 0.15 0.54 21.42
CA LEU A 763 -0.59 1.71 21.86
C LEU A 763 0.03 3.01 21.35
N GLU A 764 1.35 3.17 21.45
CA GLU A 764 2.06 4.34 20.91
C GLU A 764 1.87 4.48 19.39
N PHE A 765 1.89 3.35 18.68
CA PHE A 765 1.65 3.30 17.24
C PHE A 765 0.22 3.73 16.87
N LEU A 766 -0.78 3.11 17.50
CA LEU A 766 -2.20 3.38 17.23
C LEU A 766 -2.58 4.82 17.57
N LEU A 767 -2.24 5.30 18.78
CA LEU A 767 -2.51 6.67 19.20
C LEU A 767 -1.75 7.70 18.35
N GLY A 768 -0.49 7.39 17.99
CA GLY A 768 0.33 8.23 17.13
C GLY A 768 -0.33 8.43 15.76
N LYS A 769 -0.81 7.34 15.14
CA LYS A 769 -1.55 7.42 13.87
C LYS A 769 -2.90 8.11 14.01
N GLN A 770 -3.59 7.95 15.13
CA GLN A 770 -4.93 8.50 15.35
C GLN A 770 -4.97 10.04 15.39
N LEU A 771 -4.01 10.67 16.05
CA LEU A 771 -4.06 12.10 16.38
C LEU A 771 -4.25 13.03 15.17
N PRO A 772 -3.53 12.87 14.04
CA PRO A 772 -3.71 13.76 12.88
C PRO A 772 -5.09 13.63 12.24
N TYR A 773 -5.67 12.42 12.25
CA TYR A 773 -7.03 12.18 11.74
C TYR A 773 -8.10 12.78 12.64
N VAL A 774 -7.90 12.75 13.96
CA VAL A 774 -8.78 13.46 14.91
C VAL A 774 -8.72 14.97 14.67
N GLY A 775 -7.52 15.53 14.48
CA GLY A 775 -7.36 16.95 14.15
C GLY A 775 -8.07 17.34 12.84
N LEU A 776 -7.93 16.53 11.79
CA LEU A 776 -8.62 16.72 10.52
C LEU A 776 -10.14 16.60 10.66
N ALA A 777 -10.63 15.62 11.43
CA ALA A 777 -12.05 15.41 11.68
C ALA A 777 -12.67 16.56 12.50
N MET A 778 -11.94 17.13 13.46
CA MET A 778 -12.39 18.29 14.22
C MET A 778 -12.47 19.56 13.36
N LEU A 779 -11.51 19.76 12.45
CA LEU A 779 -11.62 20.84 11.46
C LEU A 779 -12.88 20.65 10.60
N ASN A 780 -13.11 19.43 10.11
CA ASN A 780 -14.29 19.10 9.33
C ASN A 780 -15.60 19.31 10.10
N PHE A 781 -15.65 18.92 11.38
CA PHE A 781 -16.78 19.16 12.27
C PHE A 781 -17.11 20.65 12.37
N LEU A 782 -16.10 21.50 12.62
CA LEU A 782 -16.30 22.95 12.71
C LEU A 782 -16.84 23.53 11.40
N LEU A 783 -16.35 23.06 10.25
CA LEU A 783 -16.85 23.47 8.94
C LEU A 783 -18.31 23.02 8.71
N MET A 784 -18.67 21.80 9.12
CA MET A 784 -20.05 21.32 9.04
C MET A 784 -20.99 22.08 9.97
N VAL A 785 -20.58 22.40 11.19
CA VAL A 785 -21.37 23.25 12.10
C VAL A 785 -21.53 24.65 11.52
N ALA A 786 -20.47 25.24 10.97
CA ALA A 786 -20.55 26.53 10.30
C ALA A 786 -21.51 26.50 9.10
N LEU A 787 -21.49 25.43 8.30
CA LEU A 787 -22.41 25.23 7.18
C LEU A 787 -23.86 25.04 7.66
N ALA A 788 -24.08 24.27 8.73
CA ALA A 788 -25.41 24.06 9.33
C ALA A 788 -26.06 25.38 9.76
N VAL A 789 -25.28 26.27 10.38
CA VAL A 789 -25.77 27.56 10.86
C VAL A 789 -25.92 28.58 9.73
N THR A 790 -24.97 28.64 8.79
CA THR A 790 -24.94 29.71 7.77
C THR A 790 -25.72 29.37 6.49
N ALA A 791 -25.53 28.18 5.91
CA ALA A 791 -26.17 27.80 4.64
C ALA A 791 -27.54 27.16 4.84
N PHE A 792 -27.68 26.31 5.85
CA PHE A 792 -28.95 25.63 6.13
C PHE A 792 -29.86 26.40 7.11
N GLY A 793 -29.37 27.46 7.73
CA GLY A 793 -30.16 28.28 8.67
C GLY A 793 -30.59 27.55 9.93
N VAL A 794 -29.92 26.46 10.32
CA VAL A 794 -30.28 25.69 11.52
C VAL A 794 -29.64 26.33 12.76
N PRO A 795 -30.42 26.94 13.67
CA PRO A 795 -29.87 27.64 14.82
C PRO A 795 -29.26 26.66 15.82
N LEU A 796 -28.11 27.04 16.38
CA LEU A 796 -27.48 26.31 17.49
C LEU A 796 -27.98 26.89 18.82
N THR A 797 -28.98 26.25 19.42
CA THR A 797 -29.68 26.78 20.60
C THR A 797 -29.02 26.43 21.94
N GLY A 798 -28.21 25.36 21.97
CA GLY A 798 -27.58 24.84 23.18
C GLY A 798 -26.12 25.24 23.35
N ASN A 799 -25.38 24.44 24.12
CA ASN A 799 -23.99 24.74 24.45
C ASN A 799 -23.00 24.20 23.40
N LEU A 800 -22.35 25.10 22.64
CA LEU A 800 -21.36 24.75 21.63
C LEU A 800 -20.13 24.02 22.20
N LEU A 801 -19.69 24.36 23.42
CA LEU A 801 -18.56 23.68 24.06
C LEU A 801 -18.92 22.23 24.42
N ALA A 802 -20.16 21.97 24.84
CA ALA A 802 -20.64 20.61 25.07
C ALA A 802 -20.63 19.81 23.76
N LEU A 803 -21.16 20.37 22.67
CA LEU A 803 -21.16 19.71 21.36
C LEU A 803 -19.72 19.45 20.86
N THR A 804 -18.82 20.43 21.00
CA THR A 804 -17.42 20.31 20.57
C THR A 804 -16.67 19.26 21.40
N THR A 805 -16.88 19.21 22.71
CA THR A 805 -16.27 18.18 23.58
C THR A 805 -16.80 16.80 23.22
N GLY A 806 -18.11 16.68 22.97
CA GLY A 806 -18.71 15.45 22.46
C GLY A 806 -18.12 15.03 21.12
N ALA A 807 -17.89 15.98 20.21
CA ALA A 807 -17.29 15.74 18.90
C ALA A 807 -15.83 15.26 19.02
N VAL A 808 -15.04 15.78 19.96
CA VAL A 808 -13.68 15.28 20.22
C VAL A 808 -13.73 13.81 20.66
N LEU A 809 -14.56 13.47 21.64
CA LEU A 809 -14.68 12.08 22.11
C LEU A 809 -15.19 11.14 21.01
N TYR A 810 -16.18 11.60 20.25
CA TYR A 810 -16.77 10.85 19.15
C TYR A 810 -15.79 10.63 18.00
N THR A 811 -15.01 11.64 17.60
CA THR A 811 -14.00 11.49 16.54
C THR A 811 -12.86 10.58 16.96
N VAL A 812 -12.48 10.57 18.24
CA VAL A 812 -11.56 9.56 18.79
C VAL A 812 -12.17 8.16 18.71
N ALA A 813 -13.44 7.98 19.08
CA ALA A 813 -14.12 6.67 18.95
C ALA A 813 -14.23 6.22 17.48
N ALA A 814 -14.60 7.13 16.57
CA ALA A 814 -14.74 6.86 15.14
C ALA A 814 -13.41 6.42 14.51
N THR A 815 -12.33 7.16 14.77
CA THR A 815 -10.99 6.79 14.29
C THR A 815 -10.50 5.49 14.92
N ALA A 816 -10.81 5.22 16.19
CA ALA A 816 -10.51 3.95 16.84
C ALA A 816 -11.25 2.76 16.20
N MET A 817 -12.50 2.96 15.76
CA MET A 817 -13.23 1.95 14.98
C MET A 817 -12.55 1.65 13.65
N GLY A 818 -12.05 2.68 12.96
CA GLY A 818 -11.22 2.52 11.76
C GLY A 818 -9.95 1.70 12.02
N LEU A 819 -9.23 2.02 13.10
CA LEU A 819 -8.04 1.28 13.53
C LEU A 819 -8.38 -0.18 13.88
N LEU A 820 -9.52 -0.43 14.51
CA LEU A 820 -10.02 -1.78 14.78
C LEU A 820 -10.22 -2.56 13.48
N MET A 821 -10.93 -1.97 12.51
CA MET A 821 -11.17 -2.58 11.20
C MET A 821 -9.86 -2.87 10.46
N SER A 822 -8.86 -2.00 10.60
CA SER A 822 -7.53 -2.20 10.00
C SER A 822 -6.85 -3.49 10.45
N SER A 823 -7.18 -4.03 11.63
CA SER A 823 -6.56 -5.25 12.16
C SER A 823 -6.94 -6.49 11.34
N PHE A 824 -8.16 -6.52 10.79
CA PHE A 824 -8.71 -7.63 10.00
C PHE A 824 -8.40 -7.54 8.51
N MET A 825 -8.07 -6.35 8.01
CA MET A 825 -7.91 -6.08 6.58
C MET A 825 -6.44 -6.17 6.15
N ARG A 826 -6.23 -6.72 4.95
CA ARG A 826 -4.91 -6.84 4.31
C ARG A 826 -4.73 -5.90 3.12
N SER A 827 -5.82 -5.48 2.47
CA SER A 827 -5.77 -4.56 1.32
C SER A 827 -6.49 -3.24 1.57
N GLN A 828 -6.03 -2.16 0.95
CA GLN A 828 -6.59 -0.82 1.06
C GLN A 828 -8.04 -0.78 0.59
N ILE A 829 -8.37 -1.48 -0.50
CA ILE A 829 -9.73 -1.59 -1.02
C ILE A 829 -10.65 -2.27 0.00
N ALA A 830 -10.21 -3.40 0.57
CA ALA A 830 -10.96 -4.09 1.61
C ALA A 830 -11.12 -3.24 2.88
N ALA A 831 -10.11 -2.44 3.23
CA ALA A 831 -10.16 -1.53 4.36
C ALA A 831 -11.19 -0.42 4.16
N VAL A 832 -11.22 0.22 2.99
CA VAL A 832 -12.20 1.26 2.65
C VAL A 832 -13.62 0.71 2.67
N PHE A 833 -13.87 -0.37 1.91
CA PHE A 833 -15.20 -0.96 1.81
C PHE A 833 -15.66 -1.57 3.14
N GLY A 834 -14.80 -2.38 3.77
CA GLY A 834 -15.10 -3.06 5.03
C GLY A 834 -15.36 -2.09 6.18
N THR A 835 -14.57 -1.01 6.28
CA THR A 835 -14.83 0.04 7.30
C THR A 835 -16.14 0.76 7.01
N THR A 836 -16.40 1.14 5.76
CA THR A 836 -17.65 1.81 5.36
C THR A 836 -18.87 0.98 5.74
N VAL A 837 -18.89 -0.32 5.40
CA VAL A 837 -20.00 -1.22 5.74
C VAL A 837 -20.15 -1.38 7.26
N ALA A 838 -19.04 -1.64 7.95
CA ALA A 838 -19.04 -1.85 9.40
C ALA A 838 -19.43 -0.59 10.20
N THR A 839 -19.22 0.61 9.65
CA THR A 839 -19.57 1.86 10.31
C THR A 839 -20.92 2.41 9.89
N LEU A 840 -21.22 2.44 8.59
CA LEU A 840 -22.37 3.15 8.05
C LEU A 840 -23.68 2.43 8.36
N ILE A 841 -23.72 1.10 8.21
CA ILE A 841 -24.95 0.33 8.42
C ILE A 841 -25.44 0.45 9.87
N PRO A 842 -24.61 0.23 10.92
CA PRO A 842 -25.07 0.41 12.29
C PRO A 842 -25.39 1.87 12.64
N ALA A 843 -24.65 2.83 12.05
CA ALA A 843 -24.91 4.25 12.25
C ALA A 843 -26.28 4.68 11.71
N THR A 844 -26.68 4.21 10.52
CA THR A 844 -27.96 4.62 9.91
C THR A 844 -29.14 3.82 10.44
N GLN A 845 -28.97 2.51 10.65
CA GLN A 845 -30.09 1.61 10.97
C GLN A 845 -30.36 1.48 12.47
N TYR A 846 -29.33 1.57 13.32
CA TYR A 846 -29.48 1.22 14.75
C TYR A 846 -29.25 2.39 15.71
N SER A 847 -28.79 3.55 15.23
CA SER A 847 -28.36 4.65 16.11
C SER A 847 -29.44 5.69 16.42
N GLY A 848 -30.71 5.45 16.10
CA GLY A 848 -31.79 6.42 16.37
C GLY A 848 -32.05 7.42 15.24
N MET A 849 -31.46 7.24 14.05
CA MET A 849 -31.62 8.18 12.94
C MET A 849 -33.00 8.07 12.29
N ILE A 850 -33.36 6.86 11.85
CA ILE A 850 -34.64 6.51 11.22
C ILE A 850 -35.63 6.10 12.31
N ASP A 851 -35.32 5.00 13.01
CA ASP A 851 -36.13 4.48 14.11
C ASP A 851 -35.47 4.80 15.46
N PRO A 852 -36.23 5.28 16.46
CA PRO A 852 -35.71 5.47 17.81
C PRO A 852 -35.12 4.18 18.39
N VAL A 853 -34.00 4.28 19.12
CA VAL A 853 -33.36 3.08 19.71
C VAL A 853 -34.31 2.33 20.65
N SER A 854 -35.21 3.04 21.33
CA SER A 854 -36.21 2.46 22.22
C SER A 854 -37.28 1.61 21.53
N SER A 855 -37.48 1.75 20.22
CA SER A 855 -38.41 0.90 19.46
C SER A 855 -37.74 -0.32 18.83
N LEU A 856 -36.42 -0.42 18.89
CA LEU A 856 -35.69 -1.58 18.37
C LEU A 856 -35.83 -2.77 19.33
N GLY A 857 -35.91 -3.98 18.76
CA GLY A 857 -35.96 -5.23 19.51
C GLY A 857 -34.65 -6.04 19.41
N GLY A 858 -34.38 -6.86 20.43
CA GLY A 858 -33.31 -7.87 20.39
C GLY A 858 -31.90 -7.29 20.17
N ALA A 859 -31.16 -7.87 19.23
CA ALA A 859 -29.76 -7.48 18.95
C ALA A 859 -29.62 -6.04 18.42
N ALA A 860 -30.63 -5.52 17.70
CA ALA A 860 -30.60 -4.17 17.16
C ALA A 860 -30.61 -3.10 18.28
N ALA A 861 -31.38 -3.33 19.35
CA ALA A 861 -31.41 -2.45 20.52
C ALA A 861 -30.06 -2.43 21.25
N LEU A 862 -29.46 -3.60 21.47
CA LEU A 862 -28.15 -3.72 22.10
C LEU A 862 -27.06 -2.98 21.31
N ILE A 863 -27.07 -3.14 19.98
CA ILE A 863 -26.14 -2.40 19.11
C ILE A 863 -26.38 -0.90 19.26
N GLY A 864 -27.63 -0.46 19.16
CA GLY A 864 -28.00 0.96 19.31
C GLY A 864 -27.57 1.57 20.64
N GLU A 865 -27.69 0.86 21.76
CA GLU A 865 -27.29 1.36 23.08
C GLU A 865 -25.77 1.52 23.25
N VAL A 866 -24.98 0.60 22.68
CA VAL A 866 -23.51 0.60 22.82
C VAL A 866 -22.83 1.48 21.77
N TYR A 867 -23.44 1.64 20.60
CA TYR A 867 -22.77 2.25 19.46
C TYR A 867 -22.49 3.76 19.69
N PRO A 868 -21.24 4.24 19.49
CA PRO A 868 -20.87 5.63 19.77
C PRO A 868 -21.72 6.67 19.02
N THR A 869 -22.19 6.35 17.81
CA THR A 869 -22.98 7.26 16.98
C THR A 869 -24.33 7.60 17.61
N THR A 870 -24.96 6.68 18.34
CA THR A 870 -26.21 6.94 19.07
C THR A 870 -26.07 8.08 20.07
N HIS A 871 -24.98 8.05 20.84
CA HIS A 871 -24.70 9.03 21.88
C HIS A 871 -24.39 10.39 21.29
N PHE A 872 -23.55 10.45 20.24
CA PHE A 872 -23.25 11.71 19.58
C PHE A 872 -24.42 12.26 18.75
N LEU A 873 -25.27 11.40 18.18
CA LEU A 873 -26.51 11.82 17.53
C LEU A 873 -27.46 12.50 18.52
N THR A 874 -27.57 11.94 19.72
CA THR A 874 -28.35 12.53 20.82
C THR A 874 -27.81 13.88 21.24
N MET A 875 -26.47 14.02 21.34
CA MET A 875 -25.82 15.31 21.61
C MET A 875 -26.08 16.33 20.49
N SER A 876 -25.90 15.94 19.23
CA SER A 876 -26.07 16.80 18.06
C SER A 876 -27.49 17.34 17.96
N ARG A 877 -28.50 16.46 17.89
CA ARG A 877 -29.92 16.87 17.88
C ARG A 877 -30.31 17.65 19.13
N GLY A 878 -29.78 17.27 20.29
CA GLY A 878 -30.05 17.94 21.57
C GLY A 878 -29.54 19.39 21.62
N VAL A 879 -28.32 19.63 21.16
CA VAL A 879 -27.72 20.98 21.17
C VAL A 879 -28.32 21.87 20.08
N PHE A 880 -28.63 21.34 18.90
CA PHE A 880 -29.27 22.14 17.84
C PHE A 880 -30.73 22.46 18.17
N SER A 881 -31.54 21.47 18.58
CA SER A 881 -33.00 21.62 18.65
C SER A 881 -33.57 21.78 20.07
N LYS A 882 -32.86 21.33 21.12
CA LYS A 882 -33.40 21.26 22.50
C LYS A 882 -32.66 22.14 23.51
N ALA A 883 -31.69 22.95 23.07
CA ALA A 883 -30.85 23.80 23.91
C ALA A 883 -30.07 23.05 25.02
N LEU A 884 -29.73 21.78 24.82
CA LEU A 884 -29.07 20.97 25.85
C LEU A 884 -27.64 21.44 26.17
N GLY A 885 -27.22 21.24 27.42
CA GLY A 885 -25.87 21.51 27.91
C GLY A 885 -25.18 20.28 28.49
N PHE A 886 -24.07 20.50 29.22
CA PHE A 886 -23.30 19.42 29.84
C PHE A 886 -24.11 18.60 30.86
N GLY A 887 -24.96 19.25 31.66
CA GLY A 887 -25.77 18.58 32.68
C GLY A 887 -26.75 17.56 32.08
N ASP A 888 -27.36 17.90 30.95
CA ASP A 888 -28.36 17.06 30.28
C ASP A 888 -27.73 15.88 29.53
N LEU A 889 -26.47 16.02 29.12
CA LEU A 889 -25.77 15.08 28.24
C LEU A 889 -24.79 14.16 28.96
N HIS A 890 -24.79 14.14 30.30
CA HIS A 890 -23.83 13.38 31.10
C HIS A 890 -23.79 11.88 30.75
N ALA A 891 -24.94 11.26 30.49
CA ALA A 891 -25.01 9.85 30.11
C ALA A 891 -24.34 9.56 28.75
N ALA A 892 -24.58 10.42 27.76
CA ALA A 892 -23.96 10.31 26.44
C ALA A 892 -22.44 10.56 26.51
N PHE A 893 -21.97 11.48 27.36
CA PHE A 893 -20.54 11.70 27.62
C PHE A 893 -19.89 10.49 28.26
N ALA A 894 -20.52 9.90 29.29
CA ALA A 894 -20.01 8.71 29.96
C ALA A 894 -19.87 7.54 28.99
N ALA A 895 -20.88 7.31 28.13
CA ALA A 895 -20.83 6.25 27.13
C ALA A 895 -19.66 6.44 26.14
N LEU A 896 -19.44 7.65 25.61
CA LEU A 896 -18.31 7.93 24.72
C LEU A 896 -16.96 7.78 25.43
N LEU A 897 -16.84 8.25 26.69
CA LEU A 897 -15.63 8.10 27.51
C LEU A 897 -15.27 6.64 27.77
N ILE A 898 -16.25 5.76 27.90
CA ILE A 898 -16.05 4.31 28.07
C ILE A 898 -15.72 3.64 26.73
N ALA A 899 -16.37 4.04 25.63
CA ALA A 899 -16.16 3.44 24.32
C ALA A 899 -14.73 3.62 23.79
N VAL A 900 -14.14 4.80 23.99
CA VAL A 900 -12.78 5.14 23.52
C VAL A 900 -11.70 4.14 24.00
N PRO A 901 -11.47 3.94 25.31
CA PRO A 901 -10.44 3.01 25.78
C PRO A 901 -10.73 1.56 25.40
N ILE A 902 -12.01 1.16 25.32
CA ILE A 902 -12.39 -0.20 24.87
C ILE A 902 -11.98 -0.40 23.41
N LEU A 903 -12.35 0.50 22.51
CA LEU A 903 -12.04 0.37 21.08
C LEU A 903 -10.53 0.39 20.82
N ILE A 904 -9.80 1.28 21.49
CA ILE A 904 -8.33 1.34 21.37
C ILE A 904 -7.68 0.10 21.99
N GLY A 905 -8.17 -0.37 23.13
CA GLY A 905 -7.68 -1.57 23.81
C GLY A 905 -7.88 -2.83 22.97
N VAL A 906 -9.07 -3.03 22.41
CA VAL A 906 -9.38 -4.14 21.49
C VAL A 906 -8.53 -4.05 20.22
N SER A 907 -8.38 -2.85 19.65
CA SER A 907 -7.49 -2.62 18.50
C SER A 907 -6.05 -3.01 18.80
N ALA A 908 -5.53 -2.63 19.98
CA ALA A 908 -4.18 -2.98 20.42
C ALA A 908 -4.04 -4.48 20.73
N LEU A 909 -5.09 -5.14 21.20
CA LEU A 909 -5.08 -6.58 21.44
C LEU A 909 -5.00 -7.36 20.11
N LEU A 910 -5.81 -6.97 19.13
CA LEU A 910 -5.89 -7.62 17.81
C LEU A 910 -4.72 -7.28 16.88
N LEU A 911 -4.15 -6.08 16.99
CA LEU A 911 -2.96 -5.71 16.23
C LEU A 911 -1.80 -6.60 16.66
N LYS A 912 -1.23 -7.40 15.76
CA LYS A 912 -0.08 -8.26 16.09
C LYS A 912 1.20 -7.42 16.16
N LYS A 913 2.11 -7.75 17.10
CA LYS A 913 3.45 -7.15 17.20
C LYS A 913 4.54 -7.98 16.50
N GLN A 914 4.15 -9.12 15.94
CA GLN A 914 5.01 -10.00 15.17
C GLN A 914 4.18 -10.56 14.03
N GLU A 915 4.85 -10.86 12.93
CA GLU A 915 4.27 -11.69 11.87
C GLU A 915 4.08 -13.12 12.40
N THR A 916 2.98 -13.77 12.04
CA THR A 916 2.63 -15.13 12.48
C THR A 916 2.60 -16.10 11.32
#